data_AF-A0A818QYZ0-F1
#
_entry.id   AF-A0A818QYZ0-F1
#
_cell.length_a   1.000
_cell.length_b   1.000
_cell.length_c   1.000
_cell.angle_alpha   90.00
_cell.angle_beta   90.00
_cell.angle_gamma   90.00
#
_symmetry.space_group_name_H-M   'P 1'
#
loop_
_entity.id
_entity.type
_entity.pdbx_description
1 polymer ?
#
loop_
_entity_poly.entity_id
_entity_poly.type
_entity_poly.pdbx_seq_one_letter_code
_entity_poly.pdbx_strand_id
1 'polypeptide(L)'
;MILGFNQILPTKNKILETCSIINRTFSCPVYLRIDYNDQQVYLSFEKPTHNTRSPHPSINLLGTNLQASVIFRYTVKVRIHDNKNKFQLYVLLECRSVNRCIQNLRQFWPQFVLLNDRRSSYFIFHELLYSNETNSTDCFDDRTNQTIQCSSLYNMCSASTETERRCTSHSNEFIYSYNKAYRPHRLTNESVYYTLSCQVDNCTDNESIANLNITIFLCLLCIFHNAQTADNIQVFHSYKNITTLHWNNVSLEYTIIRDNQTWFESGPFFIHFNQTHYSSAPQQEPISMLPLYLIEQYETTGIDVVLGSFNKLTLRWSSTLQTDISIWETSFKVFQEQPIILFDQYFPIDLNGMLMGNERAAFKHVSTAFPRFKVSFNQTDQYIVDHLGHFTFLDCWDLNMRGVGLKNVFNGGLYSGNPLLLYNLTKLDSNIILSPLTNFMTNFQTRSPSLNYHFSCGVQGRVRQIEQSFSLTTILLASQSNQGINKIVNQWGKLLLQYYGKQHINQHENFHDDFYISKLGYFTDTGAYYWYHTESNLTYEQTFINLKEYHLKQQIPVQYYELDSYWYYKQNNYTGEHGGIKLYEPRPDVFPNGIESLRRDILKTPLIVHHKYYSTDNLYQDKYRFLNGSDGKVSLPLDQRFFNKIFSQIKQWGVEILIQDWLSSVYEDMPDSSYDVYTAREYHLHLAEGAKQAGIKLIYCMPLNPEILETLENTQVHYIRISDDYSTNINQWNIGRASMITWALGVIPFKDTFWTTSIQPESRYGNFTEPNVLLNGLVALMSLGGVAISDKIGNTNSTVVNRLCRTDGILFRPARPATAMDSTFLGDNGPKGEMWHTYASDVQKMFFVEYVMITNLTQSYAFTWDELVNTEENEYEPNRIISDIYVVFDLNSPNEYYWLTSSNTSKIIMPACAQDLVTFYSPFHLYVFVPFSNQSNWILFGELNKQLPITQQRFAWIQSTTNSQQISVIGVYGEEVSVTVGYTKHALEKIDMYTVKCLFQSVEGISTMLITCEIDNGCQCNT
;
A
#
# COMPACT_ATOMS: atom_id res chain seq x y z
N MET A 1 23.28 -22.51 -25.99
CA MET A 1 23.01 -23.90 -25.55
C MET A 1 21.52 -24.12 -25.67
N ILE A 2 21.14 -25.06 -26.54
CA ILE A 2 19.77 -25.44 -26.90
C ILE A 2 19.42 -26.72 -26.12
N LEU A 3 18.16 -26.83 -25.65
CA LEU A 3 17.29 -28.01 -25.43
C LEU A 3 16.10 -27.49 -24.59
N GLY A 4 14.79 -27.66 -24.86
CA GLY A 4 14.03 -28.44 -25.84
C GLY A 4 12.88 -29.20 -25.14
N PHE A 5 11.62 -28.78 -25.37
CA PHE A 5 10.31 -29.45 -25.08
C PHE A 5 9.85 -29.55 -23.60
N ASN A 6 8.57 -29.52 -23.19
CA ASN A 6 7.25 -29.60 -23.86
C ASN A 6 6.12 -29.11 -22.92
N GLN A 7 5.01 -28.61 -23.47
CA GLN A 7 3.75 -28.30 -22.77
C GLN A 7 2.96 -29.56 -22.38
N ILE A 8 2.40 -29.62 -21.16
CA ILE A 8 1.17 -30.36 -20.80
C ILE A 8 0.37 -29.55 -19.75
N LEU A 9 -0.94 -29.39 -20.02
CA LEU A 9 -2.00 -28.74 -19.23
C LEU A 9 -2.34 -29.45 -17.88
N PRO A 10 -3.08 -28.80 -16.96
CA PRO A 10 -3.08 -29.14 -15.53
C PRO A 10 -4.01 -30.32 -15.21
N THR A 11 -3.47 -31.31 -14.51
CA THR A 11 -4.26 -32.35 -13.83
C THR A 11 -4.19 -32.15 -12.33
N LYS A 12 -5.39 -32.08 -11.72
CA LYS A 12 -5.69 -32.13 -10.29
C LYS A 12 -4.69 -32.98 -9.50
N ASN A 13 -3.94 -32.37 -8.59
CA ASN A 13 -3.13 -33.10 -7.63
C ASN A 13 -4.01 -33.68 -6.52
N LYS A 14 -4.25 -35.00 -6.63
CA LYS A 14 -4.41 -35.89 -5.47
C LYS A 14 -3.06 -35.96 -4.75
N ILE A 15 -3.05 -35.65 -3.46
CA ILE A 15 -1.94 -36.00 -2.58
C ILE A 15 -1.95 -37.54 -2.45
N LEU A 16 -0.90 -38.19 -2.94
CA LEU A 16 -0.56 -39.57 -2.61
C LEU A 16 0.50 -39.50 -1.50
N GLU A 17 0.07 -39.58 -0.24
CA GLU A 17 0.96 -39.81 0.90
C GLU A 17 0.88 -41.28 1.31
N THR A 18 2.04 -41.93 1.30
CA THR A 18 2.27 -43.32 1.73
C THR A 18 2.20 -43.44 3.26
N CYS A 19 1.53 -44.49 3.76
CA CYS A 19 1.60 -44.89 5.18
C CYS A 19 3.05 -45.11 5.61
N SER A 20 3.50 -44.43 6.67
CA SER A 20 4.82 -44.62 7.26
C SER A 20 4.77 -45.63 8.40
N ILE A 21 5.77 -46.52 8.44
CA ILE A 21 5.92 -47.54 9.50
C ILE A 21 6.76 -46.94 10.62
N ILE A 22 6.14 -46.66 11.76
CA ILE A 22 6.84 -46.39 13.02
C ILE A 22 6.27 -47.34 14.06
N ASN A 23 7.13 -48.17 14.67
CA ASN A 23 6.79 -49.05 15.80
C ASN A 23 5.60 -50.01 15.61
N ARG A 24 5.63 -50.83 14.55
CA ARG A 24 4.83 -52.07 14.41
C ARG A 24 3.31 -51.92 14.67
N THR A 25 2.74 -50.77 14.35
CA THR A 25 1.28 -50.56 14.30
C THR A 25 0.91 -49.98 12.94
N PHE A 26 -0.07 -50.57 12.26
CA PHE A 26 -0.64 -50.00 11.04
C PHE A 26 -1.65 -48.91 11.45
N SER A 27 -1.46 -47.68 10.97
CA SER A 27 -2.49 -46.65 11.04
C SER A 27 -2.84 -46.21 9.62
N CYS A 28 -4.12 -46.25 9.28
CA CYS A 28 -4.64 -45.57 8.09
C CYS A 28 -5.33 -44.29 8.58
N PRO A 29 -5.05 -43.12 7.99
CA PRO A 29 -5.73 -41.88 8.38
C PRO A 29 -7.23 -42.00 8.09
N VAL A 30 -8.05 -41.70 9.10
CA VAL A 30 -9.47 -41.41 8.91
C VAL A 30 -9.57 -39.91 8.69
N TYR A 31 -10.06 -39.49 7.54
CA TYR A 31 -10.19 -38.06 7.25
C TYR A 31 -11.41 -37.50 7.98
N LEU A 32 -11.18 -36.47 8.78
CA LEU A 32 -12.21 -35.68 9.42
C LEU A 32 -12.60 -34.57 8.45
N ARG A 33 -13.83 -34.61 7.93
CA ARG A 33 -14.37 -33.51 7.14
C ARG A 33 -15.34 -32.70 8.01
N ILE A 34 -15.08 -31.40 8.11
CA ILE A 34 -15.95 -30.43 8.77
C ILE A 34 -16.56 -29.58 7.66
N ASP A 35 -17.83 -29.82 7.34
CA ASP A 35 -18.58 -28.94 6.45
C ASP A 35 -19.39 -27.94 7.30
N TYR A 36 -19.18 -26.66 7.04
CA TYR A 36 -19.94 -25.57 7.64
C TYR A 36 -21.09 -25.19 6.71
N ASN A 37 -22.29 -25.10 7.27
CA ASN A 37 -23.35 -24.31 6.66
C ASN A 37 -24.13 -23.60 7.74
N ASP A 38 -24.64 -22.41 7.43
CA ASP A 38 -24.82 -21.24 8.32
C ASP A 38 -25.42 -21.41 9.72
N GLN A 39 -25.88 -22.59 10.16
CA GLN A 39 -26.31 -22.82 11.55
C GLN A 39 -26.01 -24.22 12.13
N GLN A 40 -25.24 -25.12 11.49
CA GLN A 40 -24.87 -26.44 12.07
C GLN A 40 -23.48 -26.95 11.63
N VAL A 41 -22.85 -27.74 12.50
CA VAL A 41 -21.59 -28.47 12.24
C VAL A 41 -21.87 -29.96 12.10
N TYR A 42 -21.45 -30.57 10.99
CA TYR A 42 -21.52 -32.02 10.77
C TYR A 42 -20.12 -32.65 10.84
N LEU A 43 -20.01 -33.79 11.51
CA LEU A 43 -18.80 -34.61 11.57
C LEU A 43 -19.07 -35.92 10.83
N SER A 44 -18.38 -36.16 9.73
CA SER A 44 -18.41 -37.43 9.01
C SER A 44 -17.00 -38.04 8.91
N PHE A 45 -16.95 -39.37 8.98
CA PHE A 45 -15.72 -40.16 8.88
C PHE A 45 -15.77 -40.96 7.57
N GLU A 46 -14.91 -40.65 6.61
CA GLU A 46 -14.79 -41.43 5.37
C GLU A 46 -13.65 -42.45 5.46
N LYS A 47 -13.91 -43.67 4.97
CA LYS A 47 -12.92 -44.75 4.88
C LYS A 47 -12.34 -44.78 3.45
N PRO A 48 -11.03 -45.01 3.23
CA PRO A 48 -10.48 -45.10 1.88
C PRO A 48 -10.96 -46.38 1.20
N THR A 49 -11.57 -46.27 0.02
CA THR A 49 -11.93 -47.43 -0.81
C THR A 49 -10.75 -47.83 -1.71
N HIS A 50 -9.88 -48.71 -1.23
CA HIS A 50 -8.95 -49.42 -2.11
C HIS A 50 -9.55 -50.76 -2.55
N ASN A 51 -9.75 -50.88 -3.87
CA ASN A 51 -10.36 -52.02 -4.52
C ASN A 51 -9.35 -52.61 -5.52
N THR A 52 -8.51 -53.57 -5.11
CA THR A 52 -7.75 -54.44 -6.03
C THR A 52 -7.52 -55.83 -5.41
N ARG A 53 -7.76 -56.87 -6.23
CA ARG A 53 -7.86 -58.30 -5.90
C ARG A 53 -6.50 -59.05 -5.88
N SER A 54 -6.33 -59.96 -4.89
CA SER A 54 -5.59 -61.26 -4.88
C SER A 54 -4.04 -61.31 -4.97
N PRO A 55 -3.33 -62.43 -4.59
CA PRO A 55 -3.46 -63.38 -3.44
C PRO A 55 -2.12 -63.81 -2.73
N HIS A 56 -2.21 -64.26 -1.46
CA HIS A 56 -1.33 -65.21 -0.68
C HIS A 56 0.14 -64.85 -0.28
N PRO A 57 0.77 -65.50 0.77
CA PRO A 57 0.26 -66.29 1.90
C PRO A 57 0.79 -65.90 3.32
N SER A 58 0.11 -66.49 4.31
CA SER A 58 0.28 -66.55 5.77
C SER A 58 1.68 -66.63 6.41
N ILE A 59 1.85 -65.93 7.54
CA ILE A 59 2.44 -66.50 8.78
C ILE A 59 1.57 -66.14 9.98
N ASN A 60 1.22 -67.20 10.71
CA ASN A 60 0.31 -67.26 11.83
C ASN A 60 1.14 -67.27 13.12
N LEU A 61 0.92 -66.32 14.03
CA LEU A 61 1.46 -66.38 15.40
C LEU A 61 0.33 -66.11 16.38
N LEU A 62 -0.29 -67.22 16.81
CA LEU A 62 -0.83 -67.52 18.14
C LEU A 62 -1.45 -66.31 18.88
N GLY A 63 -2.76 -66.20 19.03
CA GLY A 63 -3.67 -67.25 19.45
C GLY A 63 -4.29 -66.84 20.78
N THR A 64 -5.50 -66.28 20.74
CA THR A 64 -6.49 -66.38 21.81
C THR A 64 -7.86 -66.05 21.20
N ASN A 65 -8.73 -67.05 21.24
CA ASN A 65 -10.16 -66.89 21.08
C ASN A 65 -10.67 -65.79 22.02
N LEU A 66 -11.38 -64.78 21.50
CA LEU A 66 -12.57 -64.25 22.16
C LEU A 66 -13.38 -63.39 21.17
N GLN A 67 -14.58 -63.89 20.88
CA GLN A 67 -15.58 -63.28 20.03
C GLN A 67 -16.18 -62.00 20.63
N ALA A 68 -16.22 -60.97 19.77
CA ALA A 68 -17.37 -60.11 19.42
C ALA A 68 -18.18 -59.31 20.49
N SER A 69 -18.18 -57.99 20.26
CA SER A 69 -19.29 -57.02 20.31
C SER A 69 -20.26 -57.03 21.50
N VAL A 70 -20.17 -55.99 22.36
CA VAL A 70 -21.06 -55.88 23.54
C VAL A 70 -21.87 -54.58 23.60
N ILE A 71 -21.48 -53.52 22.89
CA ILE A 71 -22.16 -52.21 22.91
C ILE A 71 -23.03 -52.07 21.67
N PHE A 72 -24.33 -51.83 21.88
CA PHE A 72 -25.33 -51.66 20.83
C PHE A 72 -25.54 -50.20 20.47
N ARG A 73 -25.48 -49.31 21.48
CA ARG A 73 -25.59 -47.86 21.32
C ARG A 73 -24.87 -47.17 22.46
N TYR A 74 -24.33 -45.99 22.22
CA TYR A 74 -23.92 -45.11 23.30
C TYR A 74 -24.39 -43.69 23.04
N THR A 75 -24.56 -42.93 24.12
CA THR A 75 -25.00 -41.53 24.07
C THR A 75 -24.20 -40.74 25.08
N VAL A 76 -23.49 -39.71 24.63
CA VAL A 76 -22.75 -38.81 25.50
C VAL A 76 -23.60 -37.56 25.74
N LYS A 77 -23.83 -37.19 26.99
CA LYS A 77 -24.47 -35.94 27.39
C LYS A 77 -23.46 -35.11 28.18
N VAL A 78 -23.30 -33.85 27.79
CA VAL A 78 -22.50 -32.87 28.52
C VAL A 78 -23.45 -31.89 29.17
N ARG A 79 -23.30 -31.66 30.48
CA ARG A 79 -24.01 -30.60 31.20
C ARG A 79 -23.01 -29.56 31.68
N ILE A 80 -23.21 -28.32 31.25
CA ILE A 80 -22.40 -27.16 31.65
C ILE A 80 -23.21 -26.40 32.70
N HIS A 81 -22.57 -26.04 33.81
CA HIS A 81 -23.19 -25.24 34.87
C HIS A 81 -22.67 -23.81 34.79
N ASP A 82 -23.59 -22.83 34.77
CA ASP A 82 -23.30 -21.42 34.46
C ASP A 82 -22.39 -20.71 35.46
N ASN A 83 -22.06 -21.31 36.60
CA ASN A 83 -21.12 -20.74 37.56
C ASN A 83 -20.15 -21.82 38.04
N LYS A 84 -18.86 -21.62 37.74
CA LYS A 84 -17.65 -22.33 38.24
C LYS A 84 -17.11 -23.50 37.41
N ASN A 85 -16.77 -23.31 36.12
CA ASN A 85 -15.84 -24.19 35.35
C ASN A 85 -15.96 -25.71 35.60
N LYS A 86 -17.19 -26.20 35.82
CA LYS A 86 -17.50 -27.60 36.12
C LYS A 86 -18.50 -28.06 35.07
N PHE A 87 -18.08 -29.03 34.27
CA PHE A 87 -18.99 -29.76 33.40
C PHE A 87 -19.12 -31.20 33.90
N GLN A 88 -20.32 -31.76 33.78
CA GLN A 88 -20.59 -33.16 34.07
C GLN A 88 -20.80 -33.91 32.76
N LEU A 89 -19.99 -34.94 32.54
CA LEU A 89 -20.09 -35.84 31.40
C LEU A 89 -20.87 -37.09 31.82
N TYR A 90 -21.97 -37.36 31.12
CA TYR A 90 -22.72 -38.60 31.24
C TYR A 90 -22.54 -39.42 29.98
N VAL A 91 -21.94 -40.61 30.11
CA VAL A 91 -21.86 -41.57 29.02
C VAL A 91 -22.89 -42.66 29.29
N LEU A 92 -23.89 -42.76 28.41
CA LEU A 92 -24.91 -43.79 28.42
C LEU A 92 -24.45 -44.92 27.51
N LEU A 93 -24.42 -46.15 28.03
CA LEU A 93 -24.08 -47.34 27.25
C LEU A 93 -25.30 -48.28 27.23
N GLU A 94 -25.78 -48.60 26.04
CA GLU A 94 -26.78 -49.66 25.82
C GLU A 94 -26.07 -50.91 25.32
N CYS A 95 -26.14 -51.99 26.10
CA CYS A 95 -25.48 -53.26 25.78
C CYS A 95 -26.50 -54.30 25.34
N ARG A 96 -26.13 -55.17 24.39
CA ARG A 96 -26.99 -56.32 23.98
C ARG A 96 -27.14 -57.36 25.11
N SER A 97 -26.15 -57.50 25.98
CA SER A 97 -26.18 -58.32 27.19
C SER A 97 -25.51 -57.59 28.35
N VAL A 98 -26.29 -57.23 29.37
CA VAL A 98 -25.86 -56.39 30.50
C VAL A 98 -24.72 -57.06 31.29
N ASN A 99 -24.87 -58.35 31.64
CA ASN A 99 -23.87 -59.07 32.45
C ASN A 99 -22.51 -59.23 31.75
N ARG A 100 -22.50 -59.38 30.42
CA ARG A 100 -21.25 -59.53 29.64
C ARG A 100 -20.56 -58.18 29.43
N CYS A 101 -21.32 -57.09 29.38
CA CYS A 101 -20.80 -55.71 29.30
C CYS A 101 -20.08 -55.33 30.59
N ILE A 102 -20.68 -55.66 31.73
CA ILE A 102 -20.14 -55.36 33.07
C ILE A 102 -18.81 -56.09 33.30
N GLN A 103 -18.71 -57.37 32.94
CA GLN A 103 -17.48 -58.15 33.13
C GLN A 103 -16.30 -57.59 32.31
N ASN A 104 -16.54 -57.22 31.06
CA ASN A 104 -15.48 -56.68 30.19
C ASN A 104 -15.08 -55.24 30.56
N LEU A 105 -16.04 -54.40 30.96
CA LEU A 105 -15.76 -53.00 31.33
C LEU A 105 -15.06 -52.88 32.70
N ARG A 106 -15.39 -53.75 33.66
CA ARG A 106 -14.69 -53.82 34.97
C ARG A 106 -13.22 -54.22 34.86
N GLN A 107 -12.85 -54.87 33.76
CA GLN A 107 -11.46 -55.27 33.50
C GLN A 107 -10.56 -54.07 33.19
N PHE A 108 -11.12 -52.97 32.65
CA PHE A 108 -10.42 -51.72 32.35
C PHE A 108 -10.73 -50.60 33.35
N TRP A 109 -11.91 -50.60 33.98
CA TRP A 109 -12.32 -49.62 35.00
C TRP A 109 -12.90 -50.32 36.25
N PRO A 110 -12.07 -50.55 37.29
CA PRO A 110 -12.46 -51.35 38.46
C PRO A 110 -13.61 -50.77 39.30
N GLN A 111 -13.86 -49.45 39.22
CA GLN A 111 -14.84 -48.70 40.02
C GLN A 111 -16.26 -48.68 39.41
N PHE A 112 -16.55 -49.57 38.46
CA PHE A 112 -17.83 -49.60 37.76
C PHE A 112 -19.01 -49.99 38.68
N VAL A 113 -19.97 -49.06 38.88
CA VAL A 113 -21.20 -49.26 39.65
C VAL A 113 -22.44 -49.11 38.75
N LEU A 114 -23.35 -50.08 38.80
CA LEU A 114 -24.59 -50.08 38.01
C LEU A 114 -25.66 -49.24 38.74
N LEU A 115 -26.19 -48.21 38.10
CA LEU A 115 -27.16 -47.29 38.73
C LEU A 115 -28.64 -47.66 38.51
N ASN A 116 -28.98 -48.69 37.72
CA ASN A 116 -30.33 -49.29 37.68
C ASN A 116 -30.43 -50.56 36.80
N ASP A 117 -31.37 -51.46 37.12
CA ASP A 117 -31.55 -52.79 36.49
C ASP A 117 -32.42 -52.80 35.21
N ARG A 118 -32.35 -51.73 34.40
CA ARG A 118 -32.95 -51.69 33.05
C ARG A 118 -31.88 -51.35 32.02
N ARG A 119 -32.12 -51.74 30.76
CA ARG A 119 -31.17 -51.85 29.60
C ARG A 119 -30.29 -50.62 29.23
N SER A 120 -30.19 -49.59 30.07
CA SER A 120 -29.38 -48.40 29.86
C SER A 120 -28.67 -48.04 31.17
N SER A 121 -27.33 -48.09 31.18
CA SER A 121 -26.50 -47.78 32.37
C SER A 121 -25.89 -46.37 32.28
N TYR A 122 -25.71 -45.70 33.43
CA TYR A 122 -25.19 -44.33 33.54
C TYR A 122 -23.78 -44.32 34.16
N PHE A 123 -22.92 -43.43 33.67
CA PHE A 123 -21.61 -43.12 34.27
C PHE A 123 -21.57 -41.69 34.79
N ILE A 124 -20.93 -41.46 35.95
CA ILE A 124 -20.68 -40.12 36.52
C ILE A 124 -19.19 -40.05 36.90
N PHE A 125 -18.45 -39.08 36.35
CA PHE A 125 -17.10 -38.74 36.81
C PHE A 125 -17.19 -37.73 37.98
N HIS A 126 -16.51 -38.01 39.10
CA HIS A 126 -16.33 -37.06 40.20
C HIS A 126 -14.85 -36.65 40.34
N GLU A 127 -14.61 -35.37 40.02
CA GLU A 127 -13.59 -34.39 40.45
C GLU A 127 -12.14 -34.79 40.83
N LEU A 128 -11.21 -33.97 40.31
CA LEU A 128 -9.96 -33.57 40.98
C LEU A 128 -9.59 -32.14 40.57
N LEU A 129 -9.73 -31.17 41.48
CA LEU A 129 -8.76 -30.09 41.79
C LEU A 129 -9.35 -29.21 42.92
N TYR A 130 -8.75 -29.33 44.10
CA TYR A 130 -8.98 -28.45 45.24
C TYR A 130 -8.24 -27.12 45.05
N SER A 131 -8.88 -26.00 45.35
CA SER A 131 -8.22 -24.79 45.85
C SER A 131 -9.11 -24.10 46.89
N ASN A 132 -8.44 -23.41 47.81
CA ASN A 132 -8.87 -23.01 49.15
C ASN A 132 -9.88 -21.84 49.22
N GLU A 133 -10.64 -21.84 50.33
CA GLU A 133 -11.29 -20.71 51.05
C GLU A 133 -12.44 -19.97 50.33
N THR A 134 -13.53 -19.48 50.96
CA THR A 134 -13.81 -18.99 52.32
C THR A 134 -15.26 -19.31 52.76
N ASN A 135 -15.47 -19.57 54.06
CA ASN A 135 -16.80 -19.55 54.71
C ASN A 135 -17.28 -18.10 54.92
N SER A 136 -18.49 -17.74 54.49
CA SER A 136 -19.19 -16.54 54.99
C SER A 136 -20.56 -16.92 55.57
N THR A 137 -20.83 -16.52 56.82
CA THR A 137 -22.04 -16.82 57.61
C THR A 137 -23.11 -15.71 57.57
N ASP A 138 -22.97 -14.74 56.66
CA ASP A 138 -23.85 -13.57 56.59
C ASP A 138 -24.79 -13.66 55.38
N CYS A 139 -26.09 -13.49 55.59
CA CYS A 139 -27.10 -13.57 54.54
C CYS A 139 -27.83 -12.24 54.36
N PHE A 140 -27.95 -11.80 53.11
CA PHE A 140 -28.57 -10.54 52.73
C PHE A 140 -30.04 -10.74 52.33
N ASP A 141 -30.96 -9.92 52.87
CA ASP A 141 -32.38 -9.91 52.49
C ASP A 141 -32.71 -8.69 51.62
N ASP A 142 -32.95 -8.94 50.34
CA ASP A 142 -33.17 -7.90 49.33
C ASP A 142 -34.48 -7.10 49.52
N ARG A 143 -35.44 -7.56 50.34
CA ARG A 143 -36.68 -6.81 50.60
C ARG A 143 -36.56 -5.75 51.69
N THR A 144 -35.64 -5.93 52.63
CA THR A 144 -35.42 -5.03 53.76
C THR A 144 -34.08 -4.30 53.71
N ASN A 145 -33.20 -4.70 52.80
CA ASN A 145 -31.86 -4.14 52.57
C ASN A 145 -30.95 -4.20 53.81
N GLN A 146 -31.03 -5.30 54.56
CA GLN A 146 -30.22 -5.56 55.76
C GLN A 146 -29.57 -6.94 55.73
N THR A 147 -28.42 -7.05 56.40
CA THR A 147 -27.65 -8.30 56.56
C THR A 147 -28.02 -8.97 57.88
N ILE A 148 -28.36 -10.25 57.85
CA ILE A 148 -28.70 -11.05 59.04
C ILE A 148 -27.61 -12.12 59.24
N GLN A 149 -27.05 -12.22 60.45
CA GLN A 149 -26.11 -13.29 60.83
C GLN A 149 -26.86 -14.53 61.31
N CYS A 150 -26.63 -15.70 60.69
CA CYS A 150 -27.13 -16.97 61.25
C CYS A 150 -26.24 -17.37 62.45
N SER A 151 -26.84 -17.74 63.58
CA SER A 151 -26.09 -18.21 64.78
C SER A 151 -25.29 -19.50 64.50
N SER A 152 -24.22 -19.74 65.26
CA SER A 152 -23.20 -20.79 65.06
C SER A 152 -23.68 -22.27 65.04
N LEU A 153 -24.97 -22.53 65.14
CA LEU A 153 -25.57 -23.88 65.01
C LEU A 153 -26.12 -24.18 63.60
N TYR A 154 -26.13 -23.21 62.68
CA TYR A 154 -26.65 -23.36 61.32
C TYR A 154 -25.69 -22.74 60.29
N ASN A 155 -25.06 -23.56 59.44
CA ASN A 155 -23.97 -23.11 58.55
C ASN A 155 -24.37 -22.83 57.09
N MET A 156 -25.66 -22.82 56.71
CA MET A 156 -26.08 -22.51 55.34
C MET A 156 -27.43 -21.78 55.24
N CYS A 157 -27.50 -20.80 54.32
CA CYS A 157 -28.75 -20.20 53.85
C CYS A 157 -29.23 -20.93 52.58
N SER A 158 -30.51 -21.31 52.54
CA SER A 158 -31.13 -21.92 51.36
C SER A 158 -32.34 -21.12 50.89
N ALA A 159 -32.54 -21.06 49.57
CA ALA A 159 -33.68 -20.42 48.93
C ALA A 159 -34.71 -21.49 48.53
N SER A 160 -35.98 -21.29 48.92
CA SER A 160 -37.09 -22.08 48.38
C SER A 160 -37.77 -21.30 47.25
N THR A 161 -38.43 -22.03 46.34
CA THR A 161 -39.04 -21.49 45.12
C THR A 161 -40.28 -20.61 45.35
N GLU A 162 -40.68 -20.37 46.60
CA GLU A 162 -41.69 -19.36 46.92
C GLU A 162 -41.20 -18.46 48.06
N THR A 163 -40.36 -17.50 47.69
CA THR A 163 -40.18 -16.17 48.33
C THR A 163 -39.99 -16.07 49.86
N GLU A 164 -39.25 -16.96 50.52
CA GLU A 164 -38.65 -16.68 51.86
C GLU A 164 -37.37 -17.51 52.04
N ARG A 165 -36.25 -16.90 52.47
CA ARG A 165 -35.02 -17.63 52.85
C ARG A 165 -34.99 -17.87 54.36
N ARG A 166 -34.69 -19.09 54.81
CA ARG A 166 -34.52 -19.47 56.24
C ARG A 166 -33.25 -20.31 56.45
N CYS A 167 -32.56 -20.18 57.59
CA CYS A 167 -31.41 -21.01 57.95
C CYS A 167 -31.92 -22.45 58.28
N THR A 168 -31.36 -23.50 57.67
CA THR A 168 -31.82 -24.90 57.85
C THR A 168 -30.68 -25.87 58.20
N SER A 169 -30.98 -26.96 58.93
CA SER A 169 -30.00 -27.98 59.33
C SER A 169 -29.95 -29.18 58.36
N HIS A 170 -28.76 -29.74 58.17
CA HIS A 170 -28.47 -30.83 57.24
C HIS A 170 -29.17 -32.16 57.59
N SER A 171 -30.21 -32.55 56.84
CA SER A 171 -30.48 -33.93 56.39
C SER A 171 -31.91 -34.06 55.84
N ASN A 172 -32.07 -34.41 54.56
CA ASN A 172 -32.97 -35.47 54.05
C ASN A 172 -33.11 -35.43 52.52
N GLU A 173 -33.00 -36.62 51.92
CA GLU A 173 -33.21 -36.93 50.50
C GLU A 173 -34.67 -36.78 50.07
N PHE A 174 -34.92 -36.37 48.82
CA PHE A 174 -36.16 -36.70 48.10
C PHE A 174 -35.91 -36.91 46.59
N ILE A 175 -36.46 -38.01 46.09
CA ILE A 175 -36.52 -38.44 44.68
C ILE A 175 -37.94 -38.20 44.17
N TYR A 176 -38.13 -37.61 42.98
CA TYR A 176 -39.38 -37.79 42.20
C TYR A 176 -39.15 -37.81 40.68
N SER A 177 -39.99 -38.62 40.02
CA SER A 177 -40.10 -38.83 38.57
C SER A 177 -41.33 -38.09 38.00
N TYR A 178 -41.36 -37.77 36.69
CA TYR A 178 -42.52 -38.01 35.80
C TYR A 178 -42.24 -37.70 34.32
N ASN A 179 -43.07 -38.29 33.44
CA ASN A 179 -43.04 -38.29 31.99
C ASN A 179 -44.42 -37.83 31.43
N LYS A 180 -44.44 -37.19 30.24
CA LYS A 180 -45.56 -36.66 29.40
C LYS A 180 -46.12 -35.24 29.68
N ALA A 181 -46.04 -34.35 28.67
CA ALA A 181 -47.19 -33.84 27.88
C ALA A 181 -46.78 -32.85 26.76
N TYR A 182 -47.72 -32.65 25.83
CA TYR A 182 -47.70 -31.95 24.53
C TYR A 182 -47.54 -30.40 24.58
N ARG A 183 -46.89 -29.84 23.52
CA ARG A 183 -46.86 -28.48 22.88
C ARG A 183 -47.53 -27.23 23.57
N PRO A 184 -47.21 -25.97 23.16
CA PRO A 184 -45.91 -25.31 22.90
C PRO A 184 -45.81 -23.86 23.50
N HIS A 185 -44.64 -23.39 23.97
CA HIS A 185 -44.13 -22.02 23.73
C HIS A 185 -42.81 -21.66 24.45
N ARG A 186 -41.98 -20.92 23.68
CA ARG A 186 -40.94 -19.89 23.94
C ARG A 186 -39.88 -20.02 25.07
N LEU A 187 -38.66 -20.18 24.56
CA LEU A 187 -37.27 -20.02 25.05
C LEU A 187 -36.99 -19.00 26.15
N THR A 188 -36.13 -19.38 27.11
CA THR A 188 -34.98 -18.58 27.59
C THR A 188 -33.85 -19.50 28.11
N ASN A 189 -32.60 -19.10 27.84
CA ASN A 189 -31.28 -19.64 28.22
C ASN A 189 -30.88 -21.04 27.69
N GLU A 190 -29.90 -21.03 26.79
CA GLU A 190 -29.52 -22.11 25.88
C GLU A 190 -28.69 -23.21 26.56
N SER A 191 -29.33 -24.34 26.87
CA SER A 191 -28.64 -25.63 27.00
C SER A 191 -28.50 -26.27 25.62
N VAL A 192 -27.27 -26.41 25.10
CA VAL A 192 -27.02 -27.10 23.82
C VAL A 192 -26.95 -28.61 24.07
N TYR A 193 -27.86 -29.38 23.46
CA TYR A 193 -27.87 -30.84 23.54
C TYR A 193 -27.39 -31.45 22.22
N TYR A 194 -26.32 -32.24 22.25
CA TYR A 194 -25.89 -33.06 21.10
C TYR A 194 -26.32 -34.52 21.31
N THR A 195 -26.93 -35.14 20.30
CA THR A 195 -27.22 -36.58 20.28
C THR A 195 -26.50 -37.20 19.08
N LEU A 196 -25.42 -37.94 19.31
CA LEU A 196 -24.84 -38.83 18.31
C LEU A 196 -25.44 -40.24 18.48
N SER A 197 -26.14 -40.74 17.46
CA SER A 197 -26.57 -42.14 17.37
C SER A 197 -25.79 -42.82 16.25
N CYS A 198 -24.85 -43.68 16.60
CA CYS A 198 -24.20 -44.55 15.62
C CYS A 198 -25.04 -45.82 15.47
N GLN A 199 -25.56 -46.10 14.28
CA GLN A 199 -26.26 -47.34 13.95
C GLN A 199 -25.51 -47.97 12.77
N VAL A 200 -24.62 -48.92 13.07
CA VAL A 200 -23.86 -49.63 12.04
C VAL A 200 -23.88 -51.11 12.35
N ASP A 201 -24.73 -51.83 11.62
CA ASP A 201 -24.70 -53.30 11.56
C ASP A 201 -23.51 -53.72 10.68
N ASN A 202 -22.37 -53.99 11.34
CA ASN A 202 -21.23 -54.83 10.93
C ASN A 202 -19.90 -54.18 11.29
N CYS A 203 -19.38 -54.54 12.47
CA CYS A 203 -17.97 -54.38 12.81
C CYS A 203 -17.51 -55.64 13.55
N THR A 204 -16.85 -56.54 12.84
CA THR A 204 -15.85 -57.44 13.41
C THR A 204 -14.51 -56.75 13.26
N ASP A 205 -13.90 -56.32 14.37
CA ASP A 205 -12.45 -56.33 14.66
C ASP A 205 -12.07 -55.32 15.78
N ASN A 206 -11.03 -55.67 16.53
CA ASN A 206 -10.68 -55.27 17.91
C ASN A 206 -10.14 -53.84 18.14
N GLU A 207 -10.36 -52.85 17.26
CA GLU A 207 -9.67 -51.53 17.35
C GLU A 207 -10.47 -50.37 17.99
N SER A 208 -11.67 -50.60 18.52
CA SER A 208 -12.62 -49.51 18.82
C SER A 208 -12.49 -48.83 20.19
N ILE A 209 -11.78 -49.39 21.17
CA ILE A 209 -11.70 -48.79 22.53
C ILE A 209 -10.48 -47.86 22.69
N ALA A 210 -9.34 -48.17 22.07
CA ALA A 210 -8.13 -47.34 22.13
C ALA A 210 -8.32 -45.99 21.40
N ASN A 211 -9.00 -46.01 20.24
CA ASN A 211 -9.30 -44.80 19.46
C ASN A 211 -10.37 -43.90 20.12
N LEU A 212 -11.27 -44.46 20.93
CA LEU A 212 -12.27 -43.69 21.67
C LEU A 212 -11.63 -42.82 22.77
N ASN A 213 -10.64 -43.38 23.49
CA ASN A 213 -9.88 -42.63 24.49
C ASN A 213 -9.08 -41.49 23.85
N ILE A 214 -8.42 -41.73 22.72
CA ILE A 214 -7.61 -40.70 22.02
C ILE A 214 -8.50 -39.57 21.48
N THR A 215 -9.67 -39.90 20.93
CA THR A 215 -10.60 -38.91 20.35
C THR A 215 -11.29 -38.06 21.43
N ILE A 216 -11.66 -38.65 22.57
CA ILE A 216 -12.25 -37.93 23.71
C ILE A 216 -11.20 -37.04 24.39
N PHE A 217 -9.95 -37.50 24.51
CA PHE A 217 -8.86 -36.71 25.06
C PHE A 217 -8.48 -35.53 24.15
N LEU A 218 -8.46 -35.71 22.82
CA LEU A 218 -8.25 -34.64 21.84
C LEU A 218 -9.41 -33.63 21.81
N CYS A 219 -10.67 -34.08 21.89
CA CYS A 219 -11.82 -33.18 21.99
C CYS A 219 -11.82 -32.38 23.31
N LEU A 220 -11.47 -33.01 24.43
CA LEU A 220 -11.36 -32.31 25.73
C LEU A 220 -10.17 -31.34 25.73
N LEU A 221 -9.03 -31.68 25.12
CA LEU A 221 -7.91 -30.75 24.93
C LEU A 221 -8.30 -29.57 24.03
N CYS A 222 -9.00 -29.78 22.91
CA CYS A 222 -9.47 -28.68 22.06
C CYS A 222 -10.51 -27.78 22.77
N ILE A 223 -11.39 -28.35 23.60
CA ILE A 223 -12.40 -27.57 24.35
C ILE A 223 -11.75 -26.84 25.54
N PHE A 224 -10.80 -27.45 26.24
CA PHE A 224 -10.04 -26.77 27.30
C PHE A 224 -9.12 -25.68 26.74
N HIS A 225 -8.50 -25.89 25.58
CA HIS A 225 -7.68 -24.87 24.94
C HIS A 225 -8.54 -23.70 24.44
N ASN A 226 -9.71 -23.96 23.83
CA ASN A 226 -10.60 -22.91 23.34
C ASN A 226 -11.39 -22.16 24.44
N ALA A 227 -11.62 -22.77 25.61
CA ALA A 227 -12.30 -22.10 26.72
C ALA A 227 -11.36 -21.27 27.60
N GLN A 228 -10.06 -21.60 27.68
CA GLN A 228 -9.06 -20.76 28.37
C GLN A 228 -8.47 -19.64 27.47
N THR A 229 -8.62 -19.71 26.15
CA THR A 229 -8.13 -18.68 25.22
C THR A 229 -9.08 -17.48 25.09
N ALA A 230 -10.37 -17.61 25.41
CA ALA A 230 -11.35 -16.53 25.25
C ALA A 230 -11.14 -15.36 26.24
N ASP A 231 -10.67 -15.62 27.47
CA ASP A 231 -10.46 -14.57 28.50
C ASP A 231 -9.13 -13.79 28.33
N ASN A 232 -8.26 -14.21 27.40
CA ASN A 232 -6.91 -13.63 27.23
C ASN A 232 -6.74 -12.80 25.95
N ILE A 233 -7.79 -12.66 25.14
CA ILE A 233 -7.76 -11.91 23.87
C ILE A 233 -8.56 -10.62 24.02
N GLN A 234 -7.87 -9.48 23.88
CA GLN A 234 -8.49 -8.16 23.80
C GLN A 234 -8.78 -7.80 22.34
N VAL A 235 -9.97 -7.26 22.07
CA VAL A 235 -10.44 -6.97 20.72
C VAL A 235 -10.71 -5.47 20.58
N PHE A 236 -10.07 -4.84 19.60
CA PHE A 236 -10.25 -3.43 19.28
C PHE A 236 -10.76 -3.28 17.86
N HIS A 237 -11.93 -2.65 17.71
CA HIS A 237 -12.52 -2.39 16.40
C HIS A 237 -12.17 -0.97 15.92
N SER A 238 -11.75 -0.85 14.68
CA SER A 238 -11.66 0.45 14.01
C SER A 238 -13.03 0.88 13.47
N TYR A 239 -13.08 2.07 12.87
CA TYR A 239 -14.28 2.62 12.22
C TYR A 239 -15.12 1.58 11.46
N LYS A 240 -16.40 1.47 11.85
CA LYS A 240 -17.38 0.55 11.27
C LYS A 240 -16.93 -0.92 11.21
N ASN A 241 -16.02 -1.32 12.09
CA ASN A 241 -15.41 -2.66 12.14
C ASN A 241 -14.72 -3.06 10.82
N ILE A 242 -14.24 -2.08 10.03
CA ILE A 242 -13.53 -2.35 8.76
C ILE A 242 -12.25 -3.13 9.02
N THR A 243 -11.51 -2.75 10.06
CA THR A 243 -10.39 -3.52 10.59
C THR A 243 -10.59 -3.80 12.07
N THR A 244 -10.12 -4.95 12.51
CA THR A 244 -10.15 -5.34 13.93
C THR A 244 -8.77 -5.83 14.35
N LEU A 245 -8.28 -5.35 15.49
CA LEU A 245 -7.03 -5.78 16.11
C LEU A 245 -7.36 -6.73 17.27
N HIS A 246 -6.80 -7.93 17.26
CA HIS A 246 -6.84 -8.85 18.40
C HIS A 246 -5.48 -8.89 19.07
N TRP A 247 -5.41 -8.72 20.39
CA TRP A 247 -4.19 -8.82 21.20
C TRP A 247 -4.31 -9.96 22.19
N ASN A 248 -3.33 -10.88 22.21
CA ASN A 248 -3.24 -11.96 23.18
C ASN A 248 -2.09 -11.68 24.16
N ASN A 249 -2.44 -11.40 25.41
CA ASN A 249 -1.47 -11.04 26.46
C ASN A 249 -0.63 -12.22 26.97
N VAL A 250 -1.04 -13.48 26.70
CA VAL A 250 -0.31 -14.68 27.12
C VAL A 250 0.72 -15.07 26.06
N SER A 251 0.33 -15.11 24.79
CA SER A 251 1.27 -15.43 23.70
C SER A 251 2.09 -14.22 23.25
N LEU A 252 1.71 -13.01 23.67
CA LEU A 252 2.29 -11.74 23.22
C LEU A 252 2.22 -11.56 21.70
N GLU A 253 1.11 -12.02 21.11
CA GLU A 253 0.84 -11.97 19.69
C GLU A 253 -0.39 -11.09 19.41
N TYR A 254 -0.42 -10.47 18.24
CA TYR A 254 -1.58 -9.77 17.72
C TYR A 254 -1.94 -10.19 16.30
N THR A 255 -3.20 -10.02 15.93
CA THR A 255 -3.67 -10.24 14.56
C THR A 255 -4.50 -9.07 14.08
N ILE A 256 -4.46 -8.81 12.78
CA ILE A 256 -5.27 -7.78 12.13
C ILE A 256 -6.23 -8.49 11.18
N ILE A 257 -7.51 -8.32 11.47
CA ILE A 257 -8.61 -8.90 10.71
C ILE A 257 -9.18 -7.82 9.79
N ARG A 258 -9.34 -8.20 8.52
CA ARG A 258 -10.04 -7.43 7.49
C ARG A 258 -10.89 -8.41 6.67
N ASP A 259 -12.12 -8.01 6.34
CA ASP A 259 -13.09 -8.84 5.61
C ASP A 259 -13.33 -10.21 6.27
N ASN A 260 -13.37 -10.24 7.60
CA ASN A 260 -13.48 -11.47 8.40
C ASN A 260 -12.34 -12.50 8.15
N GLN A 261 -11.21 -12.05 7.60
CA GLN A 261 -10.01 -12.85 7.38
C GLN A 261 -8.83 -12.24 8.12
N THR A 262 -7.94 -13.08 8.65
CA THR A 262 -6.70 -12.61 9.28
C THR A 262 -5.73 -12.18 8.19
N TRP A 263 -5.66 -10.88 7.91
CA TRP A 263 -4.74 -10.29 6.94
C TRP A 263 -3.29 -10.31 7.42
N PHE A 264 -3.10 -10.07 8.71
CA PHE A 264 -1.79 -10.07 9.33
C PHE A 264 -1.79 -10.86 10.63
N GLU A 265 -0.76 -11.70 10.77
CA GLU A 265 -0.38 -12.32 12.03
C GLU A 265 0.94 -11.71 12.50
N SER A 266 1.05 -11.36 13.77
CA SER A 266 2.25 -10.74 14.32
C SER A 266 3.44 -11.70 14.33
N GLY A 267 4.63 -11.20 13.98
CA GLY A 267 5.89 -11.79 14.42
C GLY A 267 6.27 -11.30 15.83
N PRO A 268 7.30 -11.89 16.47
CA PRO A 268 7.75 -11.45 17.79
C PRO A 268 8.24 -10.00 17.80
N PHE A 269 8.01 -9.27 18.89
CA PHE A 269 8.54 -7.93 19.09
C PHE A 269 10.04 -8.02 19.23
N PHE A 270 10.77 -7.07 18.64
CA PHE A 270 12.23 -7.10 18.61
C PHE A 270 12.83 -5.73 18.94
N ILE A 271 13.90 -5.73 19.73
CA ILE A 271 14.75 -4.58 19.99
C ILE A 271 16.21 -5.02 20.13
N HIS A 272 17.12 -4.26 19.52
CA HIS A 272 18.56 -4.45 19.61
C HIS A 272 19.21 -3.24 20.28
N PHE A 273 19.95 -3.46 21.35
CA PHE A 273 20.76 -2.44 22.01
C PHE A 273 21.90 -3.10 22.81
N ASN A 274 22.93 -2.35 23.15
CA ASN A 274 24.15 -2.83 23.82
C ASN A 274 24.72 -4.09 23.12
N GLN A 275 24.69 -4.09 21.78
CA GLN A 275 25.14 -5.23 20.95
C GLN A 275 24.39 -6.55 21.25
N THR A 276 23.22 -6.48 21.86
CA THR A 276 22.42 -7.61 22.31
C THR A 276 21.04 -7.57 21.67
N HIS A 277 20.58 -8.70 21.14
CA HIS A 277 19.25 -8.84 20.55
C HIS A 277 18.26 -9.33 21.60
N TYR A 278 17.10 -8.67 21.68
CA TYR A 278 16.00 -9.05 22.56
C TYR A 278 14.74 -9.33 21.73
N SER A 279 13.99 -10.36 22.11
CA SER A 279 12.73 -10.73 21.46
C SER A 279 11.67 -11.10 22.49
N SER A 280 10.40 -10.78 22.21
CA SER A 280 9.27 -11.22 23.05
C SER A 280 9.03 -12.73 22.99
N ALA A 281 9.53 -13.41 21.96
CA ALA A 281 9.46 -14.87 21.83
C ALA A 281 10.79 -15.42 21.28
N PRO A 282 11.88 -15.44 22.08
CA PRO A 282 13.22 -15.82 21.60
C PRO A 282 13.30 -17.22 21.00
N GLN A 283 12.41 -18.13 21.41
CA GLN A 283 12.38 -19.50 20.86
C GLN A 283 11.85 -19.56 19.42
N GLN A 284 11.19 -18.49 18.93
CA GLN A 284 10.67 -18.39 17.56
C GLN A 284 11.66 -17.70 16.61
N GLU A 285 12.79 -17.21 17.11
CA GLU A 285 13.75 -16.42 16.32
C GLU A 285 14.81 -17.31 15.65
N PRO A 286 15.33 -16.91 14.48
CA PRO A 286 16.31 -17.70 13.73
C PRO A 286 17.72 -17.59 14.33
N ILE A 287 17.96 -16.60 15.18
CA ILE A 287 19.21 -16.38 15.89
C ILE A 287 18.94 -16.37 17.40
N SER A 288 19.97 -16.71 18.19
CA SER A 288 19.86 -16.65 19.65
C SER A 288 19.62 -15.20 20.10
N MET A 289 18.53 -14.97 20.83
CA MET A 289 18.15 -13.68 21.40
C MET A 289 17.84 -13.83 22.88
N LEU A 290 18.01 -12.76 23.65
CA LEU A 290 17.56 -12.70 25.03
C LEU A 290 16.05 -12.40 25.12
N PRO A 291 15.38 -12.81 26.20
CA PRO A 291 13.98 -12.48 26.41
C PRO A 291 13.76 -10.98 26.63
N LEU A 292 12.75 -10.45 25.96
CA LEU A 292 12.15 -9.15 26.21
C LEU A 292 10.88 -9.36 27.05
N TYR A 293 10.81 -8.74 28.23
CA TYR A 293 9.74 -8.97 29.19
C TYR A 293 8.70 -7.86 29.14
N LEU A 294 7.43 -8.22 28.97
CA LEU A 294 6.30 -7.32 29.21
C LEU A 294 6.17 -7.12 30.73
N ILE A 295 6.45 -5.92 31.22
CA ILE A 295 6.39 -5.60 32.65
C ILE A 295 5.06 -4.94 33.05
N GLU A 296 4.41 -4.26 32.09
CA GLU A 296 3.16 -3.56 32.33
C GLU A 296 2.39 -3.43 31.01
N GLN A 297 1.06 -3.52 31.09
CA GLN A 297 0.16 -3.14 30.01
C GLN A 297 -1.04 -2.38 30.56
N TYR A 298 -1.53 -1.40 29.83
CA TYR A 298 -2.71 -0.63 30.23
C TYR A 298 -3.39 0.01 29.03
N GLU A 299 -4.69 0.23 29.18
CA GLU A 299 -5.53 0.88 28.19
C GLU A 299 -5.84 2.32 28.56
N THR A 300 -5.88 3.17 27.55
CA THR A 300 -6.31 4.57 27.65
C THR A 300 -7.17 4.91 26.45
N THR A 301 -7.94 5.98 26.56
CA THR A 301 -8.63 6.57 25.42
C THR A 301 -8.07 7.97 25.19
N GLY A 302 -8.18 8.46 23.97
CA GLY A 302 -7.69 9.78 23.60
C GLY A 302 -8.31 10.29 22.31
N ILE A 303 -7.94 11.51 21.95
CA ILE A 303 -8.37 12.16 20.72
C ILE A 303 -7.11 12.73 20.05
N ASP A 304 -6.91 12.39 18.79
CA ASP A 304 -5.98 13.08 17.90
C ASP A 304 -6.75 14.18 17.16
N VAL A 305 -6.15 15.36 17.02
CA VAL A 305 -6.81 16.52 16.38
C VAL A 305 -7.20 16.25 14.93
N VAL A 306 -6.42 15.43 14.21
CA VAL A 306 -6.61 15.14 12.78
C VAL A 306 -7.30 13.79 12.59
N LEU A 307 -6.88 12.78 13.36
CA LEU A 307 -7.29 11.40 13.16
C LEU A 307 -8.55 11.02 13.96
N GLY A 308 -8.93 11.81 14.97
CA GLY A 308 -10.14 11.64 15.76
C GLY A 308 -9.94 10.80 17.02
N SER A 309 -11.04 10.28 17.56
CA SER A 309 -11.05 9.52 18.82
C SER A 309 -10.45 8.12 18.66
N PHE A 310 -9.67 7.67 19.65
CA PHE A 310 -9.02 6.36 19.64
C PHE A 310 -9.03 5.63 21.00
N ASN A 311 -8.97 4.30 20.92
CA ASN A 311 -8.58 3.43 22.04
C ASN A 311 -7.09 3.10 21.90
N LYS A 312 -6.33 3.19 22.99
CA LYS A 312 -4.89 2.92 23.02
C LYS A 312 -4.54 1.83 24.01
N LEU A 313 -3.93 0.75 23.54
CA LEU A 313 -3.27 -0.25 24.38
C LEU A 313 -1.77 0.02 24.40
N THR A 314 -1.20 0.30 25.58
CA THR A 314 0.24 0.53 25.77
C THR A 314 0.87 -0.68 26.45
N LEU A 315 2.02 -1.12 25.94
CA LEU A 315 2.83 -2.22 26.43
C LEU A 315 4.22 -1.69 26.81
N ARG A 316 4.65 -1.93 28.05
CA ARG A 316 5.98 -1.50 28.54
C ARG A 316 6.89 -2.71 28.66
N TRP A 317 8.07 -2.60 28.06
CA TRP A 317 9.03 -3.68 27.95
C TRP A 317 10.29 -3.42 28.77
N SER A 318 10.88 -4.49 29.31
CA SER A 318 12.17 -4.51 30.01
C SER A 318 13.07 -5.62 29.48
N SER A 319 14.39 -5.43 29.55
CA SER A 319 15.39 -6.45 29.23
C SER A 319 15.65 -7.43 30.38
N THR A 320 15.08 -7.18 31.57
CA THR A 320 15.24 -8.03 32.76
C THR A 320 13.98 -8.02 33.63
N LEU A 321 13.68 -9.16 34.26
CA LEU A 321 12.63 -9.27 35.27
C LEU A 321 12.98 -8.62 36.61
N GLN A 322 14.24 -8.18 36.79
CA GLN A 322 14.75 -7.66 38.06
C GLN A 322 14.52 -6.16 38.25
N THR A 323 14.01 -5.45 37.23
CA THR A 323 13.82 -4.01 37.26
C THR A 323 12.46 -3.62 36.67
N ASP A 324 11.77 -2.67 37.31
CA ASP A 324 10.57 -2.02 36.77
C ASP A 324 10.90 -0.90 35.76
N ILE A 325 12.17 -0.81 35.33
CA ILE A 325 12.62 0.17 34.36
C ILE A 325 12.16 -0.29 32.98
N SER A 326 11.19 0.42 32.41
CA SER A 326 10.84 0.27 31.00
C SER A 326 11.98 0.82 30.14
N ILE A 327 12.39 0.05 29.13
CA ILE A 327 13.40 0.45 28.14
C ILE A 327 12.78 0.82 26.79
N TRP A 328 11.55 0.38 26.57
CA TRP A 328 10.82 0.53 25.31
C TRP A 328 9.33 0.40 25.59
N GLU A 329 8.55 1.30 25.02
CA GLU A 329 7.09 1.26 25.08
C GLU A 329 6.54 1.13 23.66
N THR A 330 5.65 0.18 23.45
CA THR A 330 4.95 -0.01 22.17
C THR A 330 3.46 0.15 22.39
N SER A 331 2.74 0.78 21.46
CA SER A 331 1.29 0.90 21.61
C SER A 331 0.52 0.80 20.31
N PHE A 332 -0.69 0.25 20.43
CA PHE A 332 -1.68 0.24 19.37
C PHE A 332 -2.68 1.36 19.65
N LYS A 333 -2.87 2.30 18.72
CA LYS A 333 -4.00 3.24 18.73
C LYS A 333 -4.98 2.86 17.64
N VAL A 334 -6.20 2.47 18.03
CA VAL A 334 -7.26 2.06 17.09
C VAL A 334 -8.32 3.15 17.05
N PHE A 335 -8.51 3.74 15.87
CA PHE A 335 -9.37 4.91 15.68
C PHE A 335 -10.82 4.52 15.41
N GLN A 336 -11.74 5.28 16.01
CA GLN A 336 -13.18 5.00 15.96
C GLN A 336 -13.87 5.70 14.79
N GLU A 337 -13.28 6.77 14.25
CA GLU A 337 -13.86 7.62 13.20
C GLU A 337 -13.28 7.33 11.82
N GLN A 338 -12.10 6.71 11.78
CA GLN A 338 -11.40 6.30 10.56
C GLN A 338 -10.84 4.88 10.69
N PRO A 339 -10.72 4.11 9.59
CA PRO A 339 -10.24 2.73 9.59
C PRO A 339 -8.71 2.67 9.76
N ILE A 340 -8.21 3.20 10.88
CA ILE A 340 -6.79 3.43 11.15
C ILE A 340 -6.36 2.67 12.39
N ILE A 341 -5.16 2.09 12.29
CA ILE A 341 -4.39 1.60 13.44
C ILE A 341 -3.02 2.26 13.38
N LEU A 342 -2.62 2.93 14.47
CA LEU A 342 -1.24 3.40 14.64
C LEU A 342 -0.48 2.44 15.54
N PHE A 343 0.78 2.22 15.17
CA PHE A 343 1.77 1.50 15.95
C PHE A 343 2.83 2.48 16.40
N ASP A 344 2.76 2.90 17.66
CA ASP A 344 3.74 3.82 18.22
C ASP A 344 4.85 3.04 18.93
N GLN A 345 6.07 3.54 18.81
CA GLN A 345 7.21 3.16 19.64
C GLN A 345 7.72 4.39 20.38
N TYR A 346 8.01 4.26 21.67
CA TYR A 346 8.57 5.30 22.53
C TYR A 346 9.73 4.75 23.35
N PHE A 347 10.81 5.54 23.49
CA PHE A 347 12.03 5.15 24.17
C PHE A 347 12.21 5.95 25.46
N PRO A 348 11.83 5.41 26.63
CA PRO A 348 11.86 6.12 27.91
C PRO A 348 13.26 6.35 28.49
N ILE A 349 14.31 5.77 27.91
CA ILE A 349 15.71 5.90 28.34
C ILE A 349 16.63 5.98 27.13
N ASP A 350 17.87 6.41 27.36
CA ASP A 350 18.92 6.33 26.35
C ASP A 350 19.29 4.87 26.06
N LEU A 351 19.37 4.51 24.78
CA LEU A 351 19.82 3.21 24.32
C LEU A 351 21.06 3.37 23.44
N ASN A 352 22.14 2.69 23.81
CA ASN A 352 23.41 2.70 23.07
C ASN A 352 23.64 1.36 22.36
N GLY A 353 24.56 1.33 21.40
CA GLY A 353 24.95 0.09 20.72
C GLY A 353 23.80 -0.53 19.91
N MET A 354 23.06 0.33 19.19
CA MET A 354 21.89 -0.01 18.37
C MET A 354 22.24 -0.45 16.94
N LEU A 355 23.52 -0.39 16.53
CA LEU A 355 23.97 -0.68 15.17
C LEU A 355 23.76 -2.17 14.82
N MET A 356 22.96 -2.44 13.79
CA MET A 356 22.68 -3.79 13.31
C MET A 356 23.75 -4.28 12.33
N GLY A 357 24.47 -5.33 12.71
CA GLY A 357 25.44 -6.00 11.83
C GLY A 357 26.65 -5.11 11.48
N ASN A 358 27.18 -5.27 10.25
CA ASN A 358 28.21 -4.35 9.76
C ASN A 358 27.58 -3.11 9.15
N GLU A 359 28.29 -1.99 9.20
CA GLU A 359 27.77 -0.67 8.84
C GLU A 359 27.23 -0.59 7.40
N ARG A 360 27.89 -1.29 6.46
CA ARG A 360 27.49 -1.31 5.05
C ARG A 360 26.21 -2.11 4.82
N ALA A 361 25.96 -3.17 5.59
CA ALA A 361 24.75 -3.99 5.46
C ALA A 361 23.60 -3.47 6.34
N ALA A 362 23.90 -2.68 7.38
CA ALA A 362 22.98 -2.22 8.41
C ALA A 362 21.71 -1.53 7.87
N PHE A 363 21.79 -0.84 6.74
CA PHE A 363 20.63 -0.17 6.15
C PHE A 363 19.51 -1.13 5.73
N LYS A 364 19.81 -2.43 5.56
CA LYS A 364 18.81 -3.47 5.24
C LYS A 364 18.09 -3.98 6.48
N HIS A 365 18.46 -3.53 7.66
CA HIS A 365 17.96 -4.00 8.94
C HIS A 365 17.19 -2.89 9.65
N VAL A 366 16.45 -3.29 10.67
CA VAL A 366 15.88 -2.42 11.68
C VAL A 366 16.41 -2.86 13.04
N SER A 367 16.71 -1.91 13.92
CA SER A 367 17.13 -2.13 15.31
C SER A 367 15.92 -2.31 16.24
N THR A 368 14.72 -1.97 15.79
CA THR A 368 13.45 -2.31 16.46
C THR A 368 12.44 -2.85 15.45
N ALA A 369 11.53 -3.73 15.87
CA ALA A 369 10.45 -4.22 15.02
C ALA A 369 9.08 -4.18 15.73
N PHE A 370 8.31 -3.13 15.43
CA PHE A 370 6.91 -2.97 15.81
C PHE A 370 6.22 -1.94 14.87
N PRO A 371 5.25 -2.35 14.02
CA PRO A 371 4.73 -3.69 13.89
C PRO A 371 5.71 -4.66 13.21
N ARG A 372 5.47 -5.95 13.41
CA ARG A 372 6.14 -7.04 12.69
C ARG A 372 5.12 -8.08 12.29
N PHE A 373 5.16 -8.55 11.04
CA PHE A 373 4.18 -9.47 10.48
C PHE A 373 4.83 -10.72 9.88
N LYS A 374 4.25 -11.88 10.19
CA LYS A 374 4.68 -13.17 9.64
C LYS A 374 4.48 -13.17 8.12
N VAL A 375 5.53 -13.60 7.41
CA VAL A 375 5.57 -13.77 5.94
C VAL A 375 6.29 -15.08 5.69
N SER A 376 5.84 -15.86 4.71
CA SER A 376 6.51 -17.12 4.42
C SER A 376 7.84 -16.92 3.74
N PHE A 377 8.83 -17.74 4.11
CA PHE A 377 10.13 -17.78 3.44
C PHE A 377 10.27 -19.02 2.54
N ASN A 378 10.05 -20.22 3.09
CA ASN A 378 10.27 -21.50 2.38
C ASN A 378 8.98 -22.24 1.96
N GLN A 379 7.84 -21.87 2.52
CA GLN A 379 6.54 -22.44 2.16
C GLN A 379 5.81 -21.43 1.30
N THR A 380 5.31 -21.82 0.13
CA THR A 380 4.34 -20.97 -0.56
C THR A 380 3.01 -21.11 0.17
N ASP A 381 2.30 -19.99 0.35
CA ASP A 381 0.87 -19.99 0.67
C ASP A 381 0.50 -20.29 2.14
N GLN A 382 1.40 -20.00 3.10
CA GLN A 382 1.09 -20.19 4.53
C GLN A 382 0.22 -19.05 5.09
N TYR A 383 0.56 -17.80 4.79
CA TYR A 383 -0.14 -16.62 5.29
C TYR A 383 -0.86 -15.91 4.16
N ILE A 384 -2.00 -15.26 4.44
CA ILE A 384 -2.75 -14.56 3.39
C ILE A 384 -1.94 -13.44 2.73
N VAL A 385 -1.02 -12.81 3.47
CA VAL A 385 -0.10 -11.80 2.94
C VAL A 385 0.79 -12.32 1.80
N ASP A 386 0.96 -13.64 1.67
CA ASP A 386 1.69 -14.27 0.56
C ASP A 386 0.85 -14.36 -0.73
N HIS A 387 -0.44 -14.10 -0.65
CA HIS A 387 -1.40 -14.12 -1.76
C HIS A 387 -1.94 -12.74 -2.12
N LEU A 388 -1.76 -11.74 -1.27
CA LEU A 388 -2.19 -10.38 -1.56
C LEU A 388 -1.35 -9.78 -2.68
N GLY A 389 -1.97 -8.91 -3.46
CA GLY A 389 -1.23 -8.01 -4.33
C GLY A 389 -0.49 -7.01 -3.46
N HIS A 390 0.72 -6.64 -3.85
CA HIS A 390 1.45 -5.57 -3.20
C HIS A 390 1.80 -4.48 -4.20
N PHE A 391 1.88 -3.25 -3.70
CA PHE A 391 2.43 -2.11 -4.40
C PHE A 391 3.36 -1.34 -3.43
N THR A 392 4.63 -1.22 -3.76
CA THR A 392 5.66 -0.55 -2.96
C THR A 392 6.69 0.07 -3.88
N PHE A 393 7.40 1.10 -3.43
CA PHE A 393 8.65 1.46 -4.06
C PHE A 393 9.69 0.38 -3.75
N LEU A 394 10.16 -0.31 -4.78
CA LEU A 394 11.30 -1.21 -4.72
C LEU A 394 12.43 -0.56 -5.52
N ASP A 395 13.61 -0.44 -4.93
CA ASP A 395 14.88 -0.03 -5.58
C ASP A 395 14.79 1.23 -6.45
N CYS A 396 14.11 2.29 -5.97
CA CYS A 396 13.94 3.60 -6.62
C CYS A 396 13.59 3.58 -8.13
N TRP A 397 12.44 4.15 -8.51
CA TRP A 397 12.01 4.32 -9.93
C TRP A 397 11.69 3.04 -10.72
N ASP A 398 11.67 1.87 -10.10
CA ASP A 398 11.49 0.61 -10.84
C ASP A 398 10.09 0.46 -11.49
N LEU A 399 10.08 -0.15 -12.67
CA LEU A 399 8.91 -0.64 -13.41
C LEU A 399 8.12 -1.71 -12.63
N ASN A 400 8.73 -2.33 -11.61
CA ASN A 400 8.14 -3.43 -10.83
C ASN A 400 7.63 -3.03 -9.44
N MET A 401 7.07 -1.83 -9.30
CA MET A 401 6.45 -1.40 -8.03
C MET A 401 5.33 -2.32 -7.53
N ARG A 402 4.84 -3.28 -8.32
CA ARG A 402 3.73 -4.19 -7.97
C ARG A 402 4.13 -5.66 -8.05
N GLY A 403 3.48 -6.49 -7.26
CA GLY A 403 3.67 -7.94 -7.31
C GLY A 403 2.64 -8.71 -6.50
N VAL A 404 2.91 -10.00 -6.28
CA VAL A 404 2.06 -10.90 -5.50
C VAL A 404 2.86 -11.48 -4.34
N GLY A 405 2.31 -11.32 -3.14
CA GLY A 405 2.91 -11.73 -1.89
C GLY A 405 4.11 -10.87 -1.49
N LEU A 406 4.46 -10.89 -0.20
CA LEU A 406 5.66 -10.20 0.27
C LEU A 406 6.93 -11.06 0.22
N LYS A 407 6.81 -12.36 -0.09
CA LYS A 407 7.92 -13.33 -0.04
C LYS A 407 9.14 -12.95 -0.89
N ASN A 408 8.93 -12.31 -2.03
CA ASN A 408 9.99 -11.91 -2.97
C ASN A 408 10.45 -10.46 -2.80
N VAL A 409 9.87 -9.74 -1.84
CA VAL A 409 10.25 -8.37 -1.50
C VAL A 409 11.44 -8.46 -0.55
N PHE A 410 12.66 -8.56 -1.08
CA PHE A 410 13.89 -8.76 -0.29
C PHE A 410 14.68 -7.48 -0.03
N ASN A 411 14.44 -6.45 -0.83
CA ASN A 411 14.98 -5.14 -0.56
C ASN A 411 14.14 -4.53 0.55
N GLY A 412 14.77 -4.06 1.60
CA GLY A 412 14.14 -3.44 2.76
C GLY A 412 15.07 -2.36 3.29
N GLY A 413 14.54 -1.43 4.07
CA GLY A 413 15.28 -0.31 4.58
C GLY A 413 15.36 0.85 3.59
N LEU A 414 16.57 1.37 3.35
CA LEU A 414 16.77 2.62 2.60
C LEU A 414 16.10 2.65 1.21
N TYR A 415 16.06 1.49 0.53
CA TYR A 415 15.61 1.36 -0.86
C TYR A 415 14.17 0.91 -1.03
N SER A 416 13.48 0.53 0.05
CA SER A 416 12.26 -0.27 -0.12
C SER A 416 11.35 -0.30 1.09
N GLY A 417 10.05 -0.39 0.81
CA GLY A 417 9.01 -0.75 1.77
C GLY A 417 8.10 0.40 2.19
N ASN A 418 8.35 1.64 1.77
CA ASN A 418 7.60 2.81 2.22
C ASN A 418 7.01 3.61 1.03
N PRO A 419 5.69 3.88 0.99
CA PRO A 419 4.62 3.13 1.63
C PRO A 419 4.44 1.72 1.01
N LEU A 420 3.96 0.77 1.80
CA LEU A 420 3.51 -0.55 1.32
C LEU A 420 1.98 -0.56 1.22
N LEU A 421 1.45 -0.69 0.02
CA LEU A 421 0.05 -0.99 -0.24
C LEU A 421 -0.12 -2.50 -0.43
N LEU A 422 -1.11 -3.09 0.24
CA LEU A 422 -1.59 -4.45 0.01
C LEU A 422 -3.04 -4.43 -0.44
N TYR A 423 -3.39 -5.32 -1.36
CA TYR A 423 -4.72 -5.34 -1.96
C TYR A 423 -5.18 -6.73 -2.38
N ASN A 424 -6.51 -6.91 -2.44
CA ASN A 424 -7.11 -8.15 -2.94
C ASN A 424 -7.02 -8.22 -4.48
N LEU A 425 -6.17 -9.12 -5.01
CA LEU A 425 -5.92 -9.29 -6.45
C LEU A 425 -7.14 -9.61 -7.31
N THR A 426 -8.24 -10.10 -6.70
CA THR A 426 -9.41 -10.53 -7.46
C THR A 426 -10.42 -9.40 -7.66
N LYS A 427 -10.52 -8.48 -6.70
CA LYS A 427 -11.62 -7.50 -6.64
C LYS A 427 -11.17 -6.06 -6.42
N LEU A 428 -9.97 -5.81 -5.87
CA LEU A 428 -9.45 -4.49 -5.49
C LEU A 428 -10.36 -3.67 -4.54
N ASP A 429 -11.40 -4.30 -3.99
CA ASP A 429 -12.41 -3.69 -3.12
C ASP A 429 -11.92 -3.52 -1.68
N SER A 430 -10.81 -4.19 -1.36
CA SER A 430 -10.19 -4.22 -0.05
C SER A 430 -8.68 -4.02 -0.13
N ASN A 431 -8.23 -2.95 0.52
CA ASN A 431 -6.87 -2.45 0.43
C ASN A 431 -6.38 -1.97 1.81
N ILE A 432 -5.08 -2.07 2.07
CA ILE A 432 -4.41 -1.55 3.26
C ILE A 432 -3.11 -0.85 2.84
N ILE A 433 -2.87 0.36 3.34
CA ILE A 433 -1.57 1.04 3.25
C ILE A 433 -0.89 0.98 4.62
N LEU A 434 0.36 0.51 4.64
CA LEU A 434 1.27 0.61 5.77
C LEU A 434 2.39 1.60 5.44
N SER A 435 2.54 2.64 6.26
CA SER A 435 3.47 3.73 5.98
C SER A 435 4.00 4.32 7.28
N PRO A 436 5.23 4.87 7.32
CA PRO A 436 5.64 5.74 8.41
C PRO A 436 4.71 6.94 8.52
N LEU A 437 4.26 7.28 9.73
CA LEU A 437 3.55 8.52 10.01
C LEU A 437 4.50 9.61 10.49
N THR A 438 5.56 9.25 11.22
CA THR A 438 6.56 10.18 11.78
C THR A 438 7.98 9.64 11.62
N ASN A 439 8.95 10.57 11.64
CA ASN A 439 10.40 10.31 11.55
C ASN A 439 10.79 9.48 10.31
N PHE A 440 10.38 9.94 9.13
CA PHE A 440 10.54 9.25 7.84
C PHE A 440 11.95 8.75 7.58
N MET A 441 12.95 9.57 7.91
CA MET A 441 14.38 9.24 7.71
C MET A 441 14.91 8.13 8.65
N THR A 442 14.11 7.66 9.60
CA THR A 442 14.52 6.63 10.58
C THR A 442 13.54 5.45 10.67
N ASN A 443 12.26 5.66 10.33
CA ASN A 443 11.23 4.63 10.40
C ASN A 443 11.17 3.83 9.09
N PHE A 444 11.85 2.70 9.06
CA PHE A 444 12.04 1.89 7.87
C PHE A 444 11.22 0.61 7.91
N GLN A 445 10.90 0.09 6.72
CA GLN A 445 10.25 -1.21 6.53
C GLN A 445 11.26 -2.19 5.92
N THR A 446 11.38 -3.41 6.47
CA THR A 446 12.35 -4.40 5.98
C THR A 446 11.89 -5.85 6.12
N ARG A 447 12.49 -6.73 5.30
CA ARG A 447 12.43 -8.19 5.44
C ARG A 447 13.82 -8.75 5.68
N SER A 448 14.28 -8.61 6.92
CA SER A 448 15.64 -9.02 7.29
C SER A 448 15.75 -10.52 7.59
N PRO A 449 16.82 -11.20 7.14
CA PRO A 449 17.12 -12.58 7.55
C PRO A 449 17.27 -12.75 9.07
N SER A 450 17.80 -11.74 9.75
CA SER A 450 17.96 -11.76 11.22
C SER A 450 16.62 -11.82 11.96
N LEU A 451 15.52 -11.50 11.27
CA LEU A 451 14.16 -11.46 11.79
C LEU A 451 13.25 -12.46 11.05
N ASN A 452 13.79 -13.61 10.63
CA ASN A 452 13.07 -14.70 9.97
C ASN A 452 12.35 -14.28 8.66
N TYR A 453 12.86 -13.23 8.00
CA TYR A 453 12.23 -12.62 6.83
C TYR A 453 10.77 -12.17 7.05
N HIS A 454 10.37 -11.95 8.30
CA HIS A 454 9.12 -11.30 8.64
C HIS A 454 9.18 -9.84 8.23
N PHE A 455 8.04 -9.32 7.78
CA PHE A 455 7.92 -7.92 7.41
C PHE A 455 7.94 -7.07 8.67
N SER A 456 8.93 -6.20 8.82
CA SER A 456 9.25 -5.51 10.07
C SER A 456 9.32 -4.01 9.85
N CYS A 457 8.74 -3.23 10.75
CA CYS A 457 8.83 -1.77 10.74
C CYS A 457 9.51 -1.28 12.02
N GLY A 458 10.41 -0.30 11.92
CA GLY A 458 11.01 0.32 13.09
C GLY A 458 12.26 1.15 12.77
N VAL A 459 13.05 1.41 13.81
CA VAL A 459 14.27 2.23 13.70
C VAL A 459 15.25 1.55 12.76
N GLN A 460 15.74 2.28 11.76
CA GLN A 460 16.70 1.77 10.78
C GLN A 460 18.02 1.32 11.42
N GLY A 461 18.64 0.28 10.85
CA GLY A 461 19.73 -0.46 11.47
C GLY A 461 21.08 0.26 11.63
N ARG A 462 21.31 1.41 10.98
CA ARG A 462 22.55 2.22 11.12
C ARG A 462 22.55 3.10 12.36
N VAL A 463 21.41 3.33 13.01
CA VAL A 463 21.35 4.11 14.25
C VAL A 463 22.27 3.46 15.28
N ARG A 464 23.14 4.26 15.91
CA ARG A 464 24.09 3.81 16.93
C ARG A 464 23.56 4.01 18.34
N GLN A 465 22.78 5.06 18.53
CA GLN A 465 22.16 5.43 19.81
C GLN A 465 20.79 6.07 19.60
N ILE A 466 19.89 5.85 20.56
CA ILE A 466 18.61 6.55 20.67
C ILE A 466 18.63 7.33 21.97
N GLU A 467 18.27 8.61 21.90
CA GLU A 467 18.11 9.46 23.07
C GLU A 467 16.75 9.23 23.73
N GLN A 468 16.71 9.41 25.05
CA GLN A 468 15.50 9.39 25.84
C GLN A 468 14.43 10.31 25.22
N SER A 469 13.19 9.83 25.21
CA SER A 469 12.00 10.49 24.67
C SER A 469 11.85 10.48 23.15
N PHE A 470 12.75 9.82 22.41
CA PHE A 470 12.51 9.56 21.00
C PHE A 470 11.23 8.72 20.82
N SER A 471 10.47 9.01 19.76
CA SER A 471 9.30 8.22 19.38
C SER A 471 9.18 8.17 17.87
N LEU A 472 8.54 7.12 17.36
CA LEU A 472 8.18 6.98 15.95
C LEU A 472 6.84 6.25 15.82
N THR A 473 6.12 6.55 14.75
CA THR A 473 4.80 5.99 14.49
C THR A 473 4.71 5.42 13.09
N THR A 474 4.15 4.22 12.97
CA THR A 474 3.74 3.60 11.71
C THR A 474 2.22 3.56 11.63
N ILE A 475 1.66 4.04 10.53
CA ILE A 475 0.22 4.02 10.26
C ILE A 475 -0.16 2.83 9.39
N LEU A 476 -1.25 2.16 9.76
CA LEU A 476 -2.01 1.27 8.91
C LEU A 476 -3.36 1.93 8.61
N LEU A 477 -3.60 2.24 7.34
CA LEU A 477 -4.88 2.76 6.84
C LEU A 477 -5.55 1.68 5.99
N ALA A 478 -6.81 1.39 6.27
CA ALA A 478 -7.62 0.45 5.51
C ALA A 478 -8.62 1.20 4.59
N SER A 479 -8.84 0.71 3.36
CA SER A 479 -9.92 1.25 2.52
C SER A 479 -11.29 0.87 3.08
N GLN A 480 -12.29 1.70 2.83
CA GLN A 480 -13.69 1.25 2.98
C GLN A 480 -14.05 0.28 1.84
N SER A 481 -15.13 -0.48 1.98
CA SER A 481 -15.60 -1.41 0.96
C SER A 481 -15.83 -0.72 -0.39
N ASN A 482 -15.45 -1.38 -1.49
CA ASN A 482 -15.58 -0.89 -2.88
C ASN A 482 -14.79 0.38 -3.18
N GLN A 483 -13.70 0.64 -2.46
CA GLN A 483 -12.76 1.71 -2.79
C GLN A 483 -11.51 1.09 -3.42
N GLY A 484 -11.24 1.43 -4.67
CA GLY A 484 -10.07 0.96 -5.40
C GLY A 484 -8.75 1.60 -4.95
N ILE A 485 -7.67 1.30 -5.68
CA ILE A 485 -6.30 1.61 -5.29
C ILE A 485 -6.03 3.12 -5.36
N ASN A 486 -6.38 3.81 -6.45
CA ASN A 486 -6.20 5.27 -6.54
C ASN A 486 -6.90 5.98 -5.38
N LYS A 487 -8.11 5.51 -5.01
CA LYS A 487 -8.90 6.12 -3.93
C LYS A 487 -8.24 6.01 -2.56
N ILE A 488 -7.73 4.84 -2.16
CA ILE A 488 -7.04 4.69 -0.87
C ILE A 488 -5.71 5.45 -0.85
N VAL A 489 -4.96 5.49 -1.97
CA VAL A 489 -3.71 6.25 -2.08
C VAL A 489 -3.96 7.75 -1.88
N ASN A 490 -5.00 8.31 -2.49
CA ASN A 490 -5.36 9.71 -2.28
C ASN A 490 -5.84 10.00 -0.86
N GLN A 491 -6.61 9.09 -0.25
CA GLN A 491 -7.02 9.23 1.15
C GLN A 491 -5.82 9.22 2.10
N TRP A 492 -4.87 8.33 1.87
CA TRP A 492 -3.61 8.29 2.61
C TRP A 492 -2.82 9.59 2.47
N GLY A 493 -2.64 10.08 1.24
CA GLY A 493 -1.94 11.34 0.99
C GLY A 493 -2.63 12.54 1.64
N LYS A 494 -3.95 12.66 1.51
CA LYS A 494 -4.77 13.70 2.15
C LYS A 494 -4.61 13.68 3.67
N LEU A 495 -4.66 12.49 4.27
CA LEU A 495 -4.50 12.33 5.71
C LEU A 495 -3.12 12.81 6.17
N LEU A 496 -2.06 12.44 5.46
CA LEU A 496 -0.70 12.89 5.77
C LEU A 496 -0.55 14.41 5.59
N LEU A 497 -1.10 14.98 4.51
CA LEU A 497 -1.13 16.43 4.30
C LEU A 497 -1.82 17.17 5.44
N GLN A 498 -2.98 16.67 5.90
CA GLN A 498 -3.69 17.24 7.04
C GLN A 498 -2.90 17.10 8.34
N TYR A 499 -2.28 15.94 8.58
CA TYR A 499 -1.47 15.67 9.78
C TYR A 499 -0.27 16.62 9.89
N TYR A 500 0.39 16.92 8.76
CA TYR A 500 1.54 17.81 8.69
C TYR A 500 1.20 19.28 8.41
N GLY A 501 -0.09 19.62 8.26
CA GLY A 501 -0.53 20.98 7.95
C GLY A 501 -0.04 21.48 6.59
N LYS A 502 0.22 20.58 5.63
CA LYS A 502 0.64 20.91 4.27
C LYS A 502 -0.58 21.02 3.36
N GLN A 503 -0.68 22.12 2.62
CA GLN A 503 -1.70 22.26 1.58
C GLN A 503 -1.28 21.48 0.33
N HIS A 504 -2.25 20.84 -0.33
CA HIS A 504 -1.98 20.19 -1.61
C HIS A 504 -1.68 21.24 -2.69
N ILE A 505 -0.66 21.00 -3.52
CA ILE A 505 -0.13 22.00 -4.48
C ILE A 505 -1.17 22.52 -5.49
N ASN A 506 -2.13 21.69 -5.90
CA ASN A 506 -3.22 22.10 -6.80
C ASN A 506 -4.20 23.12 -6.19
N GLN A 507 -4.18 23.32 -4.87
CA GLN A 507 -5.00 24.30 -4.18
C GLN A 507 -4.25 25.63 -3.99
N HIS A 508 -2.97 25.72 -4.36
CA HIS A 508 -2.23 26.97 -4.29
C HIS A 508 -2.79 27.98 -5.30
N GLU A 509 -2.99 29.24 -4.89
CA GLU A 509 -3.63 30.29 -5.71
C GLU A 509 -2.94 30.49 -7.06
N ASN A 510 -1.61 30.32 -7.11
CA ASN A 510 -0.78 30.51 -8.30
C ASN A 510 -0.42 29.20 -9.02
N PHE A 511 -1.10 28.09 -8.74
CA PHE A 511 -0.84 26.79 -9.38
C PHE A 511 -0.86 26.90 -10.92
N HIS A 512 -1.83 27.64 -11.48
CA HIS A 512 -1.93 27.80 -12.92
C HIS A 512 -0.89 28.76 -13.52
N ASP A 513 -0.34 29.68 -12.72
CA ASP A 513 0.65 30.69 -13.13
C ASP A 513 2.10 30.20 -13.05
N ASP A 514 2.31 29.04 -12.44
CA ASP A 514 3.62 28.43 -12.25
C ASP A 514 4.29 28.09 -13.58
N PHE A 515 5.35 28.82 -13.93
CA PHE A 515 5.98 28.74 -15.25
C PHE A 515 6.49 27.33 -15.59
N TYR A 516 6.93 26.57 -14.57
CA TYR A 516 7.57 25.27 -14.78
C TYR A 516 6.57 24.24 -15.32
N ILE A 517 5.33 24.26 -14.83
CA ILE A 517 4.28 23.31 -15.24
C ILE A 517 3.36 23.85 -16.33
N SER A 518 3.46 25.15 -16.66
CA SER A 518 2.56 25.83 -17.59
C SER A 518 3.20 26.16 -18.93
N LYS A 519 4.53 26.20 -19.01
CA LYS A 519 5.25 26.63 -20.22
C LYS A 519 6.26 25.60 -20.69
N LEU A 520 6.59 25.65 -21.98
CA LEU A 520 7.65 24.84 -22.57
C LEU A 520 9.04 25.28 -22.07
N GLY A 521 9.85 24.33 -21.61
CA GLY A 521 11.22 24.53 -21.16
C GLY A 521 12.28 23.97 -22.09
N TYR A 522 13.54 24.29 -21.76
CA TYR A 522 14.72 23.64 -22.34
C TYR A 522 15.68 23.22 -21.23
N PHE A 523 16.06 21.95 -21.22
CA PHE A 523 16.91 21.35 -20.17
C PHE A 523 18.28 20.93 -20.70
N THR A 524 19.29 21.02 -19.83
CA THR A 524 20.66 20.57 -20.09
C THR A 524 21.11 19.43 -19.17
N ASP A 525 20.13 18.76 -18.53
CA ASP A 525 20.28 17.61 -17.62
C ASP A 525 20.79 16.33 -18.31
N THR A 526 21.13 15.31 -17.53
CA THR A 526 21.63 14.00 -17.97
C THR A 526 20.71 13.36 -19.02
N GLY A 527 21.23 13.24 -20.23
CA GLY A 527 20.54 12.76 -21.42
C GLY A 527 20.29 13.85 -22.45
N ALA A 528 20.37 15.12 -22.05
CA ALA A 528 20.29 16.28 -22.93
C ALA A 528 21.51 16.42 -23.84
N TYR A 529 21.32 17.04 -25.02
CA TYR A 529 22.43 17.26 -25.95
C TYR A 529 23.58 18.08 -25.36
N TYR A 530 23.28 19.08 -24.53
CA TYR A 530 24.28 19.99 -23.95
C TYR A 530 24.70 19.63 -22.52
N TRP A 531 24.51 18.39 -22.07
CA TRP A 531 25.00 17.94 -20.76
C TRP A 531 26.51 17.66 -20.77
N TYR A 532 27.31 18.49 -20.10
CA TYR A 532 28.78 18.60 -20.24
C TYR A 532 29.24 18.55 -21.71
N HIS A 533 28.49 19.22 -22.58
CA HIS A 533 28.74 19.33 -24.00
C HIS A 533 28.30 20.71 -24.48
N THR A 534 29.09 21.33 -25.36
CA THR A 534 28.82 22.66 -25.93
C THR A 534 28.98 22.60 -27.43
N GLU A 535 28.56 23.67 -28.12
CA GLU A 535 29.03 23.89 -29.47
C GLU A 535 30.57 24.00 -29.50
N SER A 536 31.17 23.53 -30.60
CA SER A 536 32.63 23.45 -30.73
C SER A 536 33.31 24.81 -30.52
N ASN A 537 34.31 24.85 -29.64
CA ASN A 537 35.09 26.05 -29.29
C ASN A 537 34.28 27.19 -28.65
N LEU A 538 33.08 26.92 -28.11
CA LEU A 538 32.27 27.90 -27.40
C LEU A 538 32.20 27.62 -25.90
N THR A 539 32.02 28.68 -25.12
CA THR A 539 31.59 28.59 -23.72
C THR A 539 30.10 28.19 -23.67
N TYR A 540 29.63 27.81 -22.49
CA TYR A 540 28.18 27.61 -22.27
C TYR A 540 27.40 28.91 -22.45
N GLU A 541 27.91 30.05 -21.97
CA GLU A 541 27.25 31.35 -22.19
C GLU A 541 27.00 31.62 -23.68
N GLN A 542 28.01 31.43 -24.52
CA GLN A 542 27.91 31.57 -25.98
C GLN A 542 26.96 30.54 -26.60
N THR A 543 26.98 29.30 -26.08
CA THR A 543 26.05 28.25 -26.51
C THR A 543 24.60 28.65 -26.21
N PHE A 544 24.31 29.21 -25.03
CA PHE A 544 22.97 29.68 -24.66
C PHE A 544 22.52 30.92 -25.46
N ILE A 545 23.45 31.82 -25.84
CA ILE A 545 23.15 32.91 -26.78
C ILE A 545 22.66 32.33 -28.11
N ASN A 546 23.46 31.42 -28.70
CA ASN A 546 23.12 30.79 -29.98
C ASN A 546 21.83 29.97 -29.90
N LEU A 547 21.61 29.29 -28.77
CA LEU A 547 20.41 28.51 -28.52
C LEU A 547 19.16 29.40 -28.43
N LYS A 548 19.24 30.52 -27.70
CA LYS A 548 18.14 31.49 -27.60
C LYS A 548 17.82 32.11 -28.97
N GLU A 549 18.84 32.50 -29.73
CA GLU A 549 18.68 33.00 -31.10
C GLU A 549 18.05 31.96 -32.02
N TYR A 550 18.48 30.70 -31.92
CA TYR A 550 17.91 29.58 -32.66
C TYR A 550 16.43 29.39 -32.34
N HIS A 551 16.06 29.32 -31.06
CA HIS A 551 14.66 29.17 -30.64
C HIS A 551 13.78 30.33 -31.14
N LEU A 552 14.24 31.58 -31.04
CA LEU A 552 13.52 32.74 -31.57
C LEU A 552 13.37 32.66 -33.10
N LYS A 553 14.43 32.33 -33.82
CA LYS A 553 14.45 32.25 -35.29
C LYS A 553 13.57 31.12 -35.83
N GLN A 554 13.54 29.97 -35.16
CA GLN A 554 12.74 28.81 -35.54
C GLN A 554 11.33 28.82 -34.92
N GLN A 555 10.97 29.88 -34.18
CA GLN A 555 9.69 29.99 -33.49
C GLN A 555 9.42 28.79 -32.56
N ILE A 556 10.46 28.29 -31.89
CA ILE A 556 10.34 27.27 -30.84
C ILE A 556 10.09 28.02 -29.54
N PRO A 557 8.90 27.91 -28.92
CA PRO A 557 8.47 28.84 -27.90
C PRO A 557 8.98 28.44 -26.49
N VAL A 558 10.29 28.33 -26.34
CA VAL A 558 10.93 28.06 -25.03
C VAL A 558 10.82 29.27 -24.12
N GLN A 559 10.26 29.05 -22.92
CA GLN A 559 9.92 30.08 -21.95
C GLN A 559 10.72 30.01 -20.64
N TYR A 560 11.53 28.97 -20.44
CA TYR A 560 12.51 28.89 -19.36
C TYR A 560 13.66 27.95 -19.74
N TYR A 561 14.79 28.08 -19.05
CA TYR A 561 15.97 27.24 -19.24
C TYR A 561 16.45 26.67 -17.91
N GLU A 562 17.16 25.55 -17.98
CA GLU A 562 17.82 24.90 -16.85
C GLU A 562 19.33 24.84 -17.09
N LEU A 563 20.10 24.98 -16.00
CA LEU A 563 21.55 24.86 -15.98
C LEU A 563 22.00 23.67 -15.11
N ASP A 564 22.44 22.60 -15.76
CA ASP A 564 22.84 21.37 -15.07
C ASP A 564 24.18 21.53 -14.35
N SER A 565 24.66 20.47 -13.71
CA SER A 565 25.82 20.42 -12.83
C SER A 565 27.16 20.91 -13.39
N TYR A 566 27.31 21.28 -14.66
CA TYR A 566 28.59 21.67 -15.28
C TYR A 566 29.16 23.03 -14.83
N TRP A 567 28.34 23.92 -14.26
CA TRP A 567 28.71 25.35 -14.11
C TRP A 567 29.40 25.76 -12.81
N TYR A 568 29.47 24.88 -11.80
CA TYR A 568 30.15 25.12 -10.53
C TYR A 568 31.33 24.17 -10.29
N TYR A 569 32.15 24.51 -9.29
CA TYR A 569 33.37 23.77 -8.95
C TYR A 569 33.10 22.49 -8.15
N LYS A 570 33.73 21.39 -8.57
CA LYS A 570 33.58 20.06 -7.99
C LYS A 570 34.93 19.44 -7.56
N GLN A 571 34.88 18.44 -6.70
CA GLN A 571 36.04 17.69 -6.21
C GLN A 571 36.73 16.87 -7.32
N ASN A 572 38.06 16.69 -7.23
CA ASN A 572 38.91 15.79 -8.07
C ASN A 572 38.95 16.03 -9.59
N ASN A 573 38.14 16.92 -10.12
CA ASN A 573 38.25 17.46 -11.46
C ASN A 573 37.50 18.78 -11.43
N TYR A 574 38.20 19.91 -11.21
CA TYR A 574 37.59 21.24 -11.00
C TYR A 574 36.50 21.59 -12.04
N THR A 575 36.48 20.89 -13.18
CA THR A 575 35.56 21.02 -14.30
C THR A 575 34.80 19.75 -14.71
N GLY A 576 35.05 18.59 -14.08
CA GLY A 576 34.56 17.26 -14.53
C GLY A 576 33.18 16.87 -13.99
N GLU A 577 32.60 15.79 -14.50
CA GLU A 577 31.23 15.33 -14.21
C GLU A 577 31.01 14.82 -12.77
N HIS A 578 32.03 14.18 -12.21
CA HIS A 578 31.96 13.49 -10.92
C HIS A 578 32.38 14.38 -9.74
N GLY A 579 31.97 13.96 -8.53
CA GLY A 579 32.32 14.61 -7.27
C GLY A 579 31.28 15.62 -6.76
N GLY A 580 31.33 15.86 -5.46
CA GLY A 580 30.45 16.83 -4.78
C GLY A 580 30.86 18.29 -5.01
N ILE A 581 29.97 19.21 -4.62
CA ILE A 581 30.21 20.64 -4.67
C ILE A 581 31.38 21.00 -3.77
N LYS A 582 32.42 21.58 -4.38
CA LYS A 582 33.53 22.20 -3.65
C LYS A 582 33.29 23.68 -3.39
N LEU A 583 32.81 24.39 -4.43
CA LEU A 583 32.42 25.79 -4.37
C LEU A 583 31.23 26.01 -5.32
N TYR A 584 30.12 26.45 -4.74
CA TYR A 584 28.89 26.71 -5.48
C TYR A 584 28.87 28.14 -6.02
N GLU A 585 29.73 28.42 -6.99
CA GLU A 585 29.87 29.72 -7.67
C GLU A 585 30.02 29.49 -9.17
N PRO A 586 29.51 30.42 -10.02
CA PRO A 586 29.63 30.30 -11.46
C PRO A 586 31.10 30.36 -11.89
N ARG A 587 31.50 29.38 -12.68
CA ARG A 587 32.82 29.29 -13.28
C ARG A 587 32.99 30.34 -14.39
N PRO A 588 34.01 31.22 -14.34
CA PRO A 588 34.24 32.24 -15.38
C PRO A 588 34.58 31.67 -16.76
N ASP A 589 35.08 30.43 -16.84
CA ASP A 589 35.34 29.74 -18.11
C ASP A 589 34.08 29.12 -18.73
N VAL A 590 32.99 29.03 -17.97
CA VAL A 590 31.66 28.52 -18.41
C VAL A 590 30.70 29.69 -18.68
N PHE A 591 30.61 30.60 -17.71
CA PHE A 591 29.79 31.81 -17.74
C PHE A 591 30.65 33.04 -17.41
N PRO A 592 31.39 33.61 -18.38
CA PRO A 592 32.28 34.74 -18.17
C PRO A 592 31.63 35.96 -17.51
N ASN A 593 30.34 36.19 -17.77
CA ASN A 593 29.58 37.31 -17.19
C ASN A 593 28.68 36.89 -16.02
N GLY A 594 28.74 35.61 -15.62
CA GLY A 594 27.96 35.04 -14.52
C GLY A 594 26.48 34.76 -14.86
N ILE A 595 25.82 34.01 -13.97
CA ILE A 595 24.44 33.54 -14.17
C ILE A 595 23.42 34.68 -14.13
N GLU A 596 23.64 35.70 -13.31
CA GLU A 596 22.75 36.87 -13.27
C GLU A 596 22.66 37.57 -14.64
N SER A 597 23.79 37.79 -15.30
CA SER A 597 23.82 38.41 -16.64
C SER A 597 23.20 37.48 -17.68
N LEU A 598 23.46 36.17 -17.62
CA LEU A 598 22.80 35.18 -18.47
C LEU A 598 21.27 35.29 -18.38
N ARG A 599 20.72 35.28 -17.16
CA ARG A 599 19.27 35.38 -16.94
C ARG A 599 18.72 36.74 -17.36
N ARG A 600 19.36 37.84 -16.97
CA ARG A 600 18.85 39.21 -17.16
C ARG A 600 19.00 39.71 -18.59
N ASP A 601 20.16 39.49 -19.19
CA ASP A 601 20.58 40.15 -20.42
C ASP A 601 20.40 39.25 -21.66
N ILE A 602 20.63 37.94 -21.52
CA ILE A 602 20.60 36.96 -22.63
C ILE A 602 19.24 36.25 -22.72
N LEU A 603 18.89 35.42 -21.73
CA LEU A 603 17.73 34.52 -21.81
C LEU A 603 16.40 35.26 -21.64
N LYS A 604 16.36 36.21 -20.70
CA LYS A 604 15.17 37.01 -20.34
C LYS A 604 13.95 36.16 -19.99
N THR A 605 14.19 35.02 -19.36
CA THR A 605 13.20 34.04 -18.90
C THR A 605 13.54 33.57 -17.49
N PRO A 606 12.61 32.93 -16.78
CA PRO A 606 12.93 32.17 -15.56
C PRO A 606 14.06 31.17 -15.80
N LEU A 607 14.79 30.88 -14.73
CA LEU A 607 15.95 30.00 -14.71
C LEU A 607 15.83 28.98 -13.59
N ILE A 608 16.23 27.75 -13.91
CA ILE A 608 16.37 26.63 -12.99
C ILE A 608 17.85 26.27 -12.91
N VAL A 609 18.36 25.92 -11.74
CA VAL A 609 19.77 25.50 -11.59
C VAL A 609 19.89 24.22 -10.76
N HIS A 610 20.91 23.45 -11.11
CA HIS A 610 21.28 22.19 -10.46
C HIS A 610 22.09 22.36 -9.18
N HIS A 611 21.87 21.50 -8.19
CA HIS A 611 22.61 21.41 -6.93
C HIS A 611 22.83 19.94 -6.50
N LYS A 612 24.06 19.59 -6.11
CA LYS A 612 24.49 18.26 -5.60
C LYS A 612 24.74 18.29 -4.08
N TYR A 613 25.07 17.13 -3.52
CA TYR A 613 25.78 17.05 -2.25
C TYR A 613 27.13 17.81 -2.27
N TYR A 614 27.66 18.16 -1.10
CA TYR A 614 28.96 18.84 -0.96
C TYR A 614 30.11 17.85 -0.81
N SER A 615 31.30 18.23 -1.29
CA SER A 615 32.51 17.43 -1.10
C SER A 615 33.11 17.63 0.30
N THR A 616 33.90 16.66 0.78
CA THR A 616 34.64 16.79 2.06
C THR A 616 35.76 17.82 2.04
N ASP A 617 36.18 18.31 0.87
CA ASP A 617 37.15 19.40 0.69
C ASP A 617 36.48 20.74 0.29
N ASN A 618 35.17 20.88 0.54
CA ASN A 618 34.44 22.09 0.21
C ASN A 618 34.97 23.33 0.96
N LEU A 619 34.90 24.50 0.33
CA LEU A 619 35.48 25.74 0.83
C LEU A 619 34.60 26.48 1.86
N TYR A 620 33.51 25.85 2.31
CA TYR A 620 32.56 26.46 3.25
C TYR A 620 32.79 26.02 4.71
N GLN A 621 33.52 24.93 4.94
CA GLN A 621 33.70 24.34 6.27
C GLN A 621 34.46 25.22 7.26
N ASP A 622 35.27 26.18 6.77
CA ASP A 622 35.97 27.16 7.62
C ASP A 622 35.00 28.13 8.32
N LYS A 623 33.75 28.24 7.85
CA LYS A 623 32.76 29.21 8.32
C LYS A 623 31.46 28.60 8.83
N TYR A 624 31.11 27.41 8.36
CA TYR A 624 29.84 26.75 8.65
C TYR A 624 30.05 25.32 9.12
N ARG A 625 29.13 24.80 9.93
CA ARG A 625 29.19 23.41 10.40
C ARG A 625 28.84 22.44 9.27
N PHE A 626 29.75 21.53 8.98
CA PHE A 626 29.55 20.38 8.11
C PHE A 626 29.87 19.09 8.86
N LEU A 627 29.14 18.02 8.54
CA LEU A 627 29.51 16.66 8.89
C LEU A 627 30.19 16.03 7.68
N ASN A 628 31.47 15.68 7.80
CA ASN A 628 32.18 14.98 6.75
C ASN A 628 31.94 13.48 6.85
N GLY A 629 31.58 12.86 5.73
CA GLY A 629 31.46 11.42 5.61
C GLY A 629 32.79 10.73 5.88
N SER A 630 32.73 9.60 6.59
CA SER A 630 33.89 8.78 6.91
C SER A 630 34.58 8.19 5.67
N ASP A 631 33.88 8.10 4.54
CA ASP A 631 34.39 7.62 3.25
C ASP A 631 35.20 8.68 2.47
N GLY A 632 35.17 9.94 2.92
CA GLY A 632 35.89 11.04 2.29
C GLY A 632 35.24 11.65 1.04
N LYS A 633 34.04 11.23 0.63
CA LYS A 633 33.39 11.75 -0.60
C LYS A 633 32.36 12.84 -0.32
N VAL A 634 31.41 12.55 0.56
CA VAL A 634 30.23 13.39 0.81
C VAL A 634 30.39 14.16 2.12
N SER A 635 29.89 15.38 2.15
CA SER A 635 29.82 16.25 3.32
C SER A 635 28.44 16.88 3.40
N LEU A 636 27.85 16.85 4.59
CA LEU A 636 26.49 17.34 4.86
C LEU A 636 26.55 18.69 5.59
N PRO A 637 26.00 19.77 5.03
CA PRO A 637 25.82 21.02 5.76
C PRO A 637 24.76 20.84 6.87
N LEU A 638 25.11 21.20 8.10
CA LEU A 638 24.23 21.07 9.27
C LEU A 638 23.91 22.43 9.94
N ASP A 639 24.21 23.54 9.28
CA ASP A 639 24.02 24.91 9.80
C ASP A 639 22.99 25.66 8.95
N GLN A 640 21.87 26.10 9.54
CA GLN A 640 20.86 26.89 8.83
C GLN A 640 21.45 28.14 8.15
N ARG A 641 22.46 28.79 8.74
CA ARG A 641 23.09 30.00 8.17
C ARG A 641 23.75 29.72 6.83
N PHE A 642 24.22 28.49 6.63
CA PHE A 642 24.78 28.06 5.35
C PHE A 642 23.71 28.06 4.26
N PHE A 643 22.58 27.40 4.50
CA PHE A 643 21.48 27.35 3.54
C PHE A 643 20.93 28.75 3.26
N ASN A 644 20.79 29.60 4.28
CA ASN A 644 20.37 30.99 4.09
C ASN A 644 21.31 31.75 3.14
N LYS A 645 22.64 31.55 3.28
CA LYS A 645 23.65 32.13 2.36
C LYS A 645 23.48 31.59 0.94
N ILE A 646 23.38 30.27 0.78
CA ILE A 646 23.31 29.64 -0.55
C ILE A 646 22.03 30.05 -1.28
N PHE A 647 20.87 30.00 -0.62
CA PHE A 647 19.61 30.39 -1.24
C PHE A 647 19.51 31.89 -1.51
N SER A 648 20.07 32.75 -0.64
CA SER A 648 20.16 34.19 -0.93
C SER A 648 21.00 34.46 -2.19
N GLN A 649 22.10 33.73 -2.37
CA GLN A 649 22.95 33.82 -3.55
C GLN A 649 22.22 33.35 -4.82
N ILE A 650 21.51 32.21 -4.74
CA ILE A 650 20.67 31.69 -5.84
C ILE A 650 19.62 32.73 -6.23
N LYS A 651 18.95 33.35 -5.25
CA LYS A 651 17.95 34.39 -5.49
C LYS A 651 18.54 35.62 -6.17
N GLN A 652 19.75 36.03 -5.82
CA GLN A 652 20.45 37.17 -6.44
C GLN A 652 20.71 36.94 -7.93
N TRP A 653 20.94 35.70 -8.36
CA TRP A 653 21.07 35.37 -9.78
C TRP A 653 19.75 35.44 -10.56
N GLY A 654 18.62 35.64 -9.87
CA GLY A 654 17.28 35.64 -10.48
C GLY A 654 16.76 34.25 -10.80
N VAL A 655 17.29 33.21 -10.15
CA VAL A 655 16.79 31.84 -10.21
C VAL A 655 15.48 31.72 -9.42
N GLU A 656 14.56 30.89 -9.89
CA GLU A 656 13.26 30.66 -9.25
C GLU A 656 13.10 29.23 -8.69
N ILE A 657 13.82 28.27 -9.27
CA ILE A 657 13.75 26.85 -8.88
C ILE A 657 15.17 26.27 -8.77
N LEU A 658 15.41 25.51 -7.70
CA LEU A 658 16.63 24.72 -7.50
C LEU A 658 16.31 23.23 -7.64
N ILE A 659 17.09 22.50 -8.42
CA ILE A 659 17.06 21.04 -8.43
C ILE A 659 18.03 20.55 -7.35
N GLN A 660 17.53 19.92 -6.30
CA GLN A 660 18.34 19.17 -5.35
C GLN A 660 18.49 17.74 -5.88
N ASP A 661 19.66 17.44 -6.42
CA ASP A 661 20.02 16.17 -7.05
C ASP A 661 21.02 15.37 -6.21
N TRP A 662 21.26 14.12 -6.61
CA TRP A 662 22.10 13.16 -5.89
C TRP A 662 21.65 12.92 -4.45
N LEU A 663 20.34 13.03 -4.21
CA LEU A 663 19.73 12.83 -2.89
C LEU A 663 20.00 11.43 -2.35
N SER A 664 19.79 10.37 -3.17
CA SER A 664 20.14 9.00 -2.78
C SER A 664 21.60 8.87 -2.34
N SER A 665 22.53 9.47 -3.07
CA SER A 665 23.96 9.39 -2.77
C SER A 665 24.34 10.01 -1.42
N VAL A 666 23.56 10.97 -0.92
CA VAL A 666 23.75 11.50 0.45
C VAL A 666 23.67 10.39 1.49
N TYR A 667 22.83 9.37 1.28
CA TYR A 667 22.66 8.28 2.24
C TYR A 667 23.42 7.00 1.87
N GLU A 668 23.65 6.78 0.58
CA GLU A 668 24.41 5.63 0.08
C GLU A 668 25.90 5.77 0.34
N ASP A 669 26.46 6.94 0.00
CA ASP A 669 27.88 7.25 0.12
C ASP A 669 28.24 7.86 1.48
N MET A 670 27.27 8.32 2.28
CA MET A 670 27.53 8.85 3.64
C MET A 670 26.73 8.12 4.72
N PRO A 671 27.16 6.91 5.16
CA PRO A 671 26.49 6.21 6.26
C PRO A 671 26.38 7.03 7.55
N ASP A 672 27.34 7.93 7.78
CA ASP A 672 27.39 8.85 8.92
C ASP A 672 26.14 9.70 9.07
N SER A 673 25.43 10.00 7.97
CA SER A 673 24.17 10.77 8.00
C SER A 673 23.03 10.05 8.73
N SER A 674 23.17 8.74 8.95
CA SER A 674 22.17 7.85 9.54
C SER A 674 22.65 7.20 10.85
N TYR A 675 23.69 7.72 11.51
CA TYR A 675 24.16 7.17 12.79
C TYR A 675 23.31 7.57 14.00
N ASP A 676 22.52 8.63 13.87
CA ASP A 676 21.55 9.08 14.87
C ASP A 676 20.18 9.29 14.21
N VAL A 677 19.20 9.70 15.02
CA VAL A 677 17.81 9.85 14.60
C VAL A 677 17.45 11.26 14.10
N TYR A 678 18.39 12.21 14.11
CA TYR A 678 18.16 13.62 13.87
C TYR A 678 18.83 14.14 12.60
N THR A 679 20.11 13.80 12.37
CA THR A 679 20.99 14.41 11.36
C THR A 679 20.37 14.44 9.96
N ALA A 680 19.81 13.33 9.49
CA ALA A 680 19.14 13.23 8.20
C ALA A 680 17.96 14.19 8.05
N ARG A 681 17.06 14.21 9.06
CA ARG A 681 15.88 15.08 9.08
C ARG A 681 16.28 16.55 9.20
N GLU A 682 17.25 16.88 10.07
CA GLU A 682 17.76 18.25 10.23
C GLU A 682 18.32 18.81 8.91
N TYR A 683 19.02 18.00 8.12
CA TYR A 683 19.51 18.40 6.80
C TYR A 683 18.36 18.86 5.88
N HIS A 684 17.29 18.05 5.77
CA HIS A 684 16.13 18.40 4.93
C HIS A 684 15.36 19.61 5.47
N LEU A 685 15.21 19.73 6.80
CA LEU A 685 14.55 20.89 7.41
C LEU A 685 15.35 22.18 7.18
N HIS A 686 16.68 22.14 7.25
CA HIS A 686 17.50 23.32 6.99
C HIS A 686 17.48 23.74 5.51
N LEU A 687 17.51 22.76 4.60
CA LEU A 687 17.31 22.96 3.17
C LEU A 687 15.94 23.63 2.90
N ALA A 688 14.88 23.11 3.51
CA ALA A 688 13.51 23.62 3.40
C ALA A 688 13.40 25.08 3.84
N GLU A 689 13.92 25.39 5.03
CA GLU A 689 13.82 26.74 5.60
C GLU A 689 14.65 27.75 4.80
N GLY A 690 15.83 27.37 4.31
CA GLY A 690 16.63 28.22 3.45
C GLY A 690 15.92 28.56 2.13
N ALA A 691 15.30 27.56 1.50
CA ALA A 691 14.52 27.72 0.28
C ALA A 691 13.31 28.64 0.51
N LYS A 692 12.60 28.43 1.63
CA LYS A 692 11.41 29.20 2.02
C LYS A 692 11.74 30.67 2.25
N GLN A 693 12.83 30.97 2.97
CA GLN A 693 13.26 32.35 3.23
C GLN A 693 13.62 33.11 1.95
N ALA A 694 14.16 32.42 0.94
CA ALA A 694 14.51 33.03 -0.34
C ALA A 694 13.35 33.03 -1.37
N GLY A 695 12.25 32.34 -1.08
CA GLY A 695 11.16 32.11 -2.02
C GLY A 695 11.63 31.36 -3.27
N ILE A 696 12.37 30.27 -3.06
CA ILE A 696 12.87 29.35 -4.10
C ILE A 696 12.14 28.03 -3.97
N LYS A 697 11.57 27.54 -5.08
CA LYS A 697 10.95 26.20 -5.11
C LYS A 697 12.03 25.13 -5.33
N LEU A 698 11.76 23.92 -4.87
CA LEU A 698 12.66 22.78 -5.01
C LEU A 698 12.07 21.71 -5.95
N ILE A 699 12.95 21.15 -6.77
CA ILE A 699 12.76 19.86 -7.43
C ILE A 699 13.63 18.86 -6.68
N TYR A 700 13.05 17.78 -6.17
CA TYR A 700 13.83 16.65 -5.66
C TYR A 700 14.17 15.68 -6.77
N CYS A 701 15.43 15.26 -6.81
CA CYS A 701 16.00 14.50 -7.90
C CYS A 701 16.85 13.34 -7.34
N MET A 702 16.59 12.13 -7.84
CA MET A 702 17.02 10.86 -7.24
C MET A 702 16.68 10.68 -5.74
N PRO A 703 15.51 11.11 -5.22
CA PRO A 703 15.17 10.83 -3.82
C PRO A 703 14.96 9.32 -3.56
N LEU A 704 15.33 8.91 -2.37
CA LEU A 704 14.94 7.66 -1.74
C LEU A 704 13.52 7.75 -1.19
N ASN A 705 12.90 6.60 -0.92
CA ASN A 705 11.52 6.54 -0.43
C ASN A 705 11.27 7.38 0.85
N PRO A 706 12.17 7.38 1.86
CA PRO A 706 12.03 8.27 3.01
C PRO A 706 11.99 9.76 2.65
N GLU A 707 12.79 10.17 1.65
CA GLU A 707 12.87 11.57 1.21
C GLU A 707 11.61 12.03 0.46
N ILE A 708 10.91 11.10 -0.21
CA ILE A 708 9.59 11.36 -0.80
C ILE A 708 8.59 11.71 0.31
N LEU A 709 8.58 10.97 1.42
CA LEU A 709 7.71 11.26 2.57
C LEU A 709 8.13 12.53 3.31
N GLU A 710 9.43 12.81 3.40
CA GLU A 710 9.99 14.02 4.01
C GLU A 710 9.50 15.32 3.31
N THR A 711 8.97 15.23 2.08
CA THR A 711 8.29 16.37 1.43
C THR A 711 7.04 16.86 2.16
N LEU A 712 6.52 16.10 3.14
CA LEU A 712 5.46 16.54 4.04
C LEU A 712 5.94 17.61 5.02
N GLU A 713 7.21 17.56 5.42
CA GLU A 713 7.84 18.58 6.27
C GLU A 713 8.52 19.68 5.43
N ASN A 714 9.10 19.32 4.28
CA ASN A 714 9.66 20.29 3.33
C ASN A 714 8.61 20.80 2.33
N THR A 715 7.85 21.81 2.76
CA THR A 715 6.80 22.46 1.95
C THR A 715 7.32 23.22 0.72
N GLN A 716 8.64 23.41 0.56
CA GLN A 716 9.20 24.05 -0.64
C GLN A 716 9.47 23.06 -1.78
N VAL A 717 9.34 21.75 -1.54
CA VAL A 717 9.38 20.74 -2.59
C VAL A 717 8.04 20.73 -3.32
N HIS A 718 8.05 21.32 -4.52
CA HIS A 718 6.88 21.39 -5.38
C HIS A 718 6.85 20.27 -6.41
N TYR A 719 8.04 19.79 -6.81
CA TYR A 719 8.17 18.79 -7.85
C TYR A 719 9.19 17.73 -7.46
N ILE A 720 9.04 16.56 -8.05
CA ILE A 720 9.90 15.41 -7.79
C ILE A 720 10.08 14.65 -9.09
N ARG A 721 11.33 14.42 -9.49
CA ARG A 721 11.59 13.56 -10.64
C ARG A 721 11.23 12.14 -10.27
N ILE A 722 10.39 11.49 -11.07
CA ILE A 722 9.87 10.14 -10.81
C ILE A 722 10.26 9.08 -11.83
N SER A 723 11.22 9.43 -12.67
CA SER A 723 11.89 8.57 -13.62
C SER A 723 13.38 8.49 -13.31
N ASP A 724 14.05 7.51 -13.92
CA ASP A 724 15.49 7.57 -14.13
C ASP A 724 15.88 8.76 -15.04
N ASP A 725 17.18 9.08 -15.07
CA ASP A 725 17.74 10.04 -16.02
C ASP A 725 17.40 9.63 -17.47
N TYR A 726 17.05 10.61 -18.31
CA TYR A 726 16.47 10.39 -19.63
C TYR A 726 17.20 9.34 -20.50
N SER A 727 18.53 9.39 -20.59
CA SER A 727 19.31 8.49 -21.47
C SER A 727 19.78 7.19 -20.82
N THR A 728 19.53 6.98 -19.52
CA THR A 728 20.08 5.82 -18.79
C THR A 728 19.13 4.61 -18.83
N ASN A 729 17.83 4.86 -18.98
CA ASN A 729 16.80 3.83 -19.05
C ASN A 729 15.81 4.12 -20.18
N ILE A 730 15.73 3.22 -21.17
CA ILE A 730 14.86 3.37 -22.34
C ILE A 730 13.35 3.33 -22.02
N ASN A 731 13.00 2.83 -20.84
CA ASN A 731 11.63 2.75 -20.33
C ASN A 731 11.34 3.82 -19.26
N GLN A 732 12.18 4.85 -19.11
CA GLN A 732 11.97 5.92 -18.11
C GLN A 732 10.62 6.63 -18.22
N TRP A 733 9.96 6.53 -19.38
CA TRP A 733 8.63 7.10 -19.58
C TRP A 733 7.59 6.44 -18.65
N ASN A 734 7.81 5.21 -18.16
CA ASN A 734 6.84 4.48 -17.36
C ASN A 734 6.80 4.97 -15.91
N ILE A 735 6.05 6.06 -15.69
CA ILE A 735 5.96 6.74 -14.39
C ILE A 735 4.57 6.64 -13.74
N GLY A 736 3.57 6.07 -14.42
CA GLY A 736 2.16 6.17 -14.02
C GLY A 736 1.85 5.68 -12.60
N ARG A 737 2.60 4.69 -12.08
CA ARG A 737 2.42 4.22 -10.70
C ARG A 737 3.09 5.14 -9.67
N ALA A 738 4.30 5.63 -9.96
CA ALA A 738 4.99 6.58 -9.08
C ALA A 738 4.28 7.94 -9.04
N SER A 739 3.59 8.34 -10.13
CA SER A 739 2.71 9.51 -10.16
C SER A 739 1.60 9.44 -9.10
N MET A 740 1.08 8.25 -8.79
CA MET A 740 0.00 8.08 -7.81
C MET A 740 0.42 8.54 -6.41
N ILE A 741 1.61 8.12 -5.99
CA ILE A 741 2.08 8.39 -4.63
C ILE A 741 2.47 9.86 -4.47
N THR A 742 3.24 10.38 -5.43
CA THR A 742 3.78 11.75 -5.33
C THR A 742 2.68 12.80 -5.44
N TRP A 743 1.71 12.58 -6.34
CA TRP A 743 0.50 13.40 -6.41
C TRP A 743 -0.26 13.39 -5.09
N ALA A 744 -0.52 12.21 -4.49
CA ALA A 744 -1.24 12.11 -3.24
C ALA A 744 -0.56 12.88 -2.08
N LEU A 745 0.77 12.99 -2.09
CA LEU A 745 1.57 13.76 -1.13
C LEU A 745 1.64 15.27 -1.43
N GLY A 746 0.88 15.74 -2.43
CA GLY A 746 0.85 17.14 -2.84
C GLY A 746 2.14 17.60 -3.51
N VAL A 747 2.83 16.71 -4.23
CA VAL A 747 4.05 17.01 -5.00
C VAL A 747 3.84 16.62 -6.46
N ILE A 748 4.25 17.46 -7.39
CA ILE A 748 4.02 17.22 -8.82
C ILE A 748 5.07 16.25 -9.36
N PRO A 749 4.67 15.13 -9.99
CA PRO A 749 5.61 14.23 -10.61
C PRO A 749 6.25 14.84 -11.86
N PHE A 750 7.54 14.57 -12.07
CA PHE A 750 8.32 15.05 -13.21
C PHE A 750 9.02 13.88 -13.93
N LYS A 751 8.82 13.77 -15.25
CA LYS A 751 9.36 12.67 -16.08
C LYS A 751 10.82 12.86 -16.51
N ASP A 752 11.46 14.00 -16.27
CA ASP A 752 12.71 14.39 -16.96
C ASP A 752 12.51 14.89 -18.41
N THR A 753 13.58 15.44 -18.98
CA THR A 753 13.73 15.95 -20.35
C THR A 753 13.54 14.86 -21.42
N PHE A 754 13.51 15.25 -22.69
CA PHE A 754 13.53 14.34 -23.83
C PHE A 754 14.00 15.00 -25.14
N TRP A 755 14.41 14.17 -26.11
CA TRP A 755 14.70 14.59 -27.49
C TRP A 755 13.44 14.57 -28.35
N THR A 756 13.28 15.59 -29.20
CA THR A 756 12.19 15.69 -30.18
C THR A 756 12.53 15.01 -31.52
N THR A 757 13.73 14.48 -31.66
CA THR A 757 14.15 13.62 -32.77
C THR A 757 14.77 12.33 -32.27
N SER A 758 14.70 11.27 -33.06
CA SER A 758 15.27 9.98 -32.69
C SER A 758 16.80 9.97 -32.63
N ILE A 759 17.47 10.89 -33.33
CA ILE A 759 18.94 10.95 -33.38
C ILE A 759 19.36 12.40 -33.20
N GLN A 760 20.20 12.65 -32.20
CA GLN A 760 20.93 13.90 -32.05
C GLN A 760 22.36 13.75 -32.61
N PRO A 761 22.70 14.45 -33.70
CA PRO A 761 24.00 14.28 -34.35
C PRO A 761 25.14 14.82 -33.48
N GLU A 762 26.23 14.05 -33.38
CA GLU A 762 27.40 14.38 -32.55
C GLU A 762 27.07 14.45 -31.06
N SER A 763 26.02 13.78 -30.59
CA SER A 763 25.78 13.70 -29.16
C SER A 763 26.89 12.91 -28.47
N ARG A 764 27.19 13.27 -27.23
CA ARG A 764 28.14 12.53 -26.39
C ARG A 764 27.68 11.12 -26.02
N TYR A 765 26.41 10.78 -26.27
CA TYR A 765 25.82 9.46 -26.01
C TYR A 765 26.06 8.47 -27.16
N GLY A 766 26.95 8.79 -28.09
CA GLY A 766 27.36 7.90 -29.18
C GLY A 766 26.18 7.54 -30.08
N ASN A 767 25.89 6.24 -30.18
CA ASN A 767 24.84 5.70 -31.05
C ASN A 767 23.47 5.59 -30.37
N PHE A 768 23.27 6.23 -29.21
CA PHE A 768 21.95 6.26 -28.57
C PHE A 768 20.92 6.88 -29.52
N THR A 769 19.77 6.20 -29.64
CA THR A 769 18.62 6.64 -30.42
C THR A 769 17.40 6.64 -29.52
N GLU A 770 16.56 7.67 -29.59
CA GLU A 770 15.27 7.71 -28.91
C GLU A 770 14.19 7.05 -29.79
N PRO A 771 13.70 5.84 -29.44
CA PRO A 771 12.65 5.19 -30.20
C PRO A 771 11.26 5.80 -29.96
N ASN A 772 11.02 6.41 -28.80
CA ASN A 772 9.72 6.77 -28.24
C ASN A 772 9.50 8.29 -28.15
N VAL A 773 9.93 9.06 -29.14
CA VAL A 773 9.86 10.55 -29.14
C VAL A 773 8.47 11.09 -28.78
N LEU A 774 7.42 10.59 -29.43
CA LEU A 774 6.05 11.07 -29.20
C LEU A 774 5.50 10.65 -27.83
N LEU A 775 5.81 9.43 -27.39
CA LEU A 775 5.41 8.92 -26.09
C LEU A 775 6.07 9.73 -24.97
N ASN A 776 7.36 10.05 -25.10
CA ASN A 776 8.08 10.89 -24.16
C ASN A 776 7.46 12.29 -24.00
N GLY A 777 7.14 12.94 -25.12
CA GLY A 777 6.44 14.23 -25.08
C GLY A 777 5.07 14.14 -24.42
N LEU A 778 4.31 13.07 -24.70
CA LEU A 778 2.99 12.85 -24.11
C LEU A 778 3.08 12.60 -22.60
N VAL A 779 3.98 11.72 -22.17
CA VAL A 779 4.17 11.42 -20.76
C VAL A 779 4.68 12.64 -20.01
N ALA A 780 5.60 13.43 -20.58
CA ALA A 780 6.05 14.67 -19.95
C ALA A 780 4.85 15.60 -19.70
N LEU A 781 3.98 15.78 -20.70
CA LEU A 781 2.76 16.58 -20.58
C LEU A 781 1.77 16.01 -19.56
N MET A 782 1.58 14.69 -19.55
CA MET A 782 0.69 13.98 -18.65
C MET A 782 1.25 13.86 -17.21
N SER A 783 2.53 14.13 -16.98
CA SER A 783 3.11 14.16 -15.64
C SER A 783 2.73 15.41 -14.83
N LEU A 784 2.22 16.45 -15.47
CA LEU A 784 2.10 17.82 -14.93
C LEU A 784 3.42 18.50 -14.52
N GLY A 785 4.54 17.78 -14.44
CA GLY A 785 5.85 18.38 -14.23
C GLY A 785 6.32 19.21 -15.42
N GLY A 786 7.59 19.62 -15.37
CA GLY A 786 8.20 20.38 -16.45
C GLY A 786 8.22 19.60 -17.77
N VAL A 787 7.80 20.27 -18.85
CA VAL A 787 7.96 19.75 -20.22
C VAL A 787 9.15 20.46 -20.85
N ALA A 788 10.30 19.80 -20.83
CA ALA A 788 11.54 20.35 -21.35
C ALA A 788 12.10 19.52 -22.50
N ILE A 789 12.40 20.20 -23.62
CA ILE A 789 13.15 19.61 -24.73
C ILE A 789 14.66 19.76 -24.47
N SER A 790 15.48 18.97 -25.15
CA SER A 790 16.93 18.98 -24.96
C SER A 790 17.74 18.72 -26.23
N ASP A 791 17.20 19.14 -27.38
CA ASP A 791 17.81 18.90 -28.70
C ASP A 791 18.99 19.81 -29.00
N LYS A 792 19.89 19.38 -29.89
CA LYS A 792 20.91 20.23 -30.50
C LYS A 792 20.28 21.39 -31.28
N ILE A 793 20.97 22.54 -31.31
CA ILE A 793 20.68 23.62 -32.27
C ILE A 793 20.58 23.07 -33.70
N GLY A 794 19.49 23.39 -34.38
CA GLY A 794 19.21 22.94 -35.74
C GLY A 794 18.54 21.56 -35.84
N ASN A 795 18.32 20.86 -34.73
CA ASN A 795 17.80 19.49 -34.73
C ASN A 795 16.56 19.31 -33.82
N THR A 796 15.85 20.40 -33.48
CA THR A 796 14.53 20.33 -32.84
C THR A 796 13.45 20.04 -33.88
N ASN A 797 12.58 19.08 -33.59
CA ASN A 797 11.39 18.79 -34.39
C ASN A 797 10.21 19.65 -33.93
N SER A 798 9.98 20.78 -34.59
CA SER A 798 8.86 21.68 -34.28
C SER A 798 7.49 21.01 -34.41
N THR A 799 7.35 19.95 -35.23
CA THR A 799 6.08 19.21 -35.32
C THR A 799 5.75 18.49 -34.01
N VAL A 800 6.76 17.97 -33.31
CA VAL A 800 6.57 17.35 -31.99
C VAL A 800 6.26 18.45 -30.97
N VAL A 801 7.05 19.52 -30.94
CA VAL A 801 6.86 20.66 -30.00
C VAL A 801 5.47 21.27 -30.12
N ASN A 802 5.01 21.51 -31.35
CA ASN A 802 3.71 22.12 -31.63
C ASN A 802 2.52 21.25 -31.20
N ARG A 803 2.72 19.96 -30.90
CA ARG A 803 1.67 19.09 -30.34
C ARG A 803 1.49 19.28 -28.83
N LEU A 804 2.50 19.81 -28.15
CA LEU A 804 2.54 19.95 -26.68
C LEU A 804 1.98 21.29 -26.20
N CYS A 805 2.10 22.33 -27.02
CA CYS A 805 1.83 23.70 -26.62
C CYS A 805 1.19 24.55 -27.71
N ARG A 806 0.70 25.71 -27.28
CA ARG A 806 0.35 26.87 -28.12
C ARG A 806 1.61 27.51 -28.70
N THR A 807 1.46 28.38 -29.68
CA THR A 807 2.59 29.08 -30.33
C THR A 807 3.33 30.04 -29.39
N ASP A 808 2.76 30.41 -28.24
CA ASP A 808 3.42 31.18 -27.18
C ASP A 808 4.11 30.30 -26.12
N GLY A 809 4.03 28.96 -26.26
CA GLY A 809 4.68 28.00 -25.37
C GLY A 809 3.84 27.56 -24.19
N ILE A 810 2.57 27.98 -24.08
CA ILE A 810 1.65 27.49 -23.06
C ILE A 810 1.29 26.02 -23.34
N LEU A 811 1.54 25.14 -22.37
CA LEU A 811 1.33 23.69 -22.46
C LEU A 811 -0.16 23.32 -22.39
N PHE A 812 -0.60 22.36 -23.23
CA PHE A 812 -1.93 21.75 -23.12
C PHE A 812 -1.91 20.68 -22.05
N ARG A 813 -2.17 21.04 -20.79
CA ARG A 813 -2.00 20.12 -19.66
C ARG A 813 -3.34 19.51 -19.21
N PRO A 814 -3.30 18.30 -18.64
CA PRO A 814 -4.45 17.79 -17.89
C PRO A 814 -4.65 18.57 -16.59
N ALA A 815 -5.70 18.23 -15.85
CA ALA A 815 -6.01 18.81 -14.54
C ALA A 815 -5.26 18.11 -13.39
N ARG A 816 -4.87 16.85 -13.57
CA ARG A 816 -4.07 16.04 -12.63
C ARG A 816 -3.02 15.22 -13.39
N PRO A 817 -1.94 14.72 -12.76
CA PRO A 817 -1.03 13.85 -13.47
C PRO A 817 -1.72 12.53 -13.83
N ALA A 818 -1.31 11.92 -14.94
CA ALA A 818 -1.78 10.61 -15.30
C ALA A 818 -1.24 9.55 -14.34
N THR A 819 -2.15 8.70 -13.86
CA THR A 819 -1.86 7.64 -12.92
C THR A 819 -2.26 6.29 -13.48
N ALA A 820 -1.59 5.22 -13.04
CA ALA A 820 -1.99 3.87 -13.40
C ALA A 820 -3.43 3.59 -12.96
N MET A 821 -4.24 3.03 -13.86
CA MET A 821 -5.62 2.66 -13.55
C MET A 821 -5.65 1.45 -12.61
N ASP A 822 -6.68 1.40 -11.76
CA ASP A 822 -6.87 0.32 -10.80
C ASP A 822 -6.92 -1.05 -11.47
N SER A 823 -7.57 -1.16 -12.64
CA SER A 823 -7.68 -2.43 -13.37
C SER A 823 -6.33 -3.06 -13.68
N THR A 824 -5.27 -2.27 -13.85
CA THR A 824 -3.91 -2.79 -14.06
C THR A 824 -3.49 -3.74 -12.93
N PHE A 825 -3.95 -3.52 -11.69
CA PHE A 825 -3.55 -4.29 -10.51
C PHE A 825 -4.29 -5.63 -10.36
N LEU A 826 -5.29 -5.96 -11.19
CA LEU A 826 -6.09 -7.21 -11.14
C LEU A 826 -5.33 -8.49 -11.58
N GLY A 827 -4.02 -8.41 -11.79
CA GLY A 827 -3.19 -9.57 -12.16
C GLY A 827 -3.65 -10.20 -13.49
N ASP A 828 -4.15 -11.44 -13.45
CA ASP A 828 -4.65 -12.18 -14.62
C ASP A 828 -5.98 -11.67 -15.17
N ASN A 829 -6.77 -11.00 -14.34
CA ASN A 829 -8.06 -10.43 -14.75
C ASN A 829 -7.94 -8.99 -15.27
N GLY A 830 -6.76 -8.38 -15.21
CA GLY A 830 -6.49 -7.01 -15.66
C GLY A 830 -5.79 -6.91 -17.02
N PRO A 831 -5.58 -5.68 -17.53
CA PRO A 831 -4.80 -5.45 -18.73
C PRO A 831 -3.33 -5.88 -18.54
N LYS A 832 -2.78 -6.53 -19.57
CA LYS A 832 -1.38 -7.03 -19.57
C LYS A 832 -0.44 -6.02 -20.20
N GLY A 833 -0.28 -4.87 -19.55
CA GLY A 833 0.52 -3.74 -20.01
C GLY A 833 0.31 -2.52 -19.11
N GLU A 834 0.53 -1.34 -19.68
CA GLU A 834 0.28 -0.05 -19.03
C GLU A 834 -1.05 0.55 -19.51
N MET A 835 -1.85 1.02 -18.56
CA MET A 835 -3.09 1.75 -18.80
C MET A 835 -3.22 2.85 -17.76
N TRP A 836 -3.20 4.10 -18.20
CA TRP A 836 -3.17 5.26 -17.32
C TRP A 836 -4.32 6.21 -17.61
N HIS A 837 -4.81 6.85 -16.57
CA HIS A 837 -5.95 7.77 -16.63
C HIS A 837 -5.58 9.17 -16.13
N THR A 838 -6.08 10.18 -16.82
CA THR A 838 -6.19 11.57 -16.36
C THR A 838 -7.42 12.23 -16.98
N TYR A 839 -7.67 13.49 -16.66
CA TYR A 839 -8.77 14.28 -17.22
C TYR A 839 -8.35 15.74 -17.43
N ALA A 840 -9.11 16.44 -18.26
CA ALA A 840 -9.01 17.89 -18.44
C ALA A 840 -10.40 18.52 -18.46
N SER A 841 -10.45 19.84 -18.33
CA SER A 841 -11.69 20.61 -18.38
C SER A 841 -11.55 21.84 -19.27
N ASP A 842 -12.66 22.55 -19.49
CA ASP A 842 -12.65 23.96 -19.87
C ASP A 842 -12.31 24.85 -18.65
N VAL A 843 -12.08 26.15 -18.89
CA VAL A 843 -11.75 27.12 -17.82
C VAL A 843 -12.89 27.26 -16.80
N GLN A 844 -14.16 27.18 -17.24
CA GLN A 844 -15.30 27.26 -16.32
C GLN A 844 -15.50 25.99 -15.47
N LYS A 845 -14.78 24.90 -15.77
CA LYS A 845 -14.93 23.60 -15.11
C LYS A 845 -16.38 23.09 -15.17
N MET A 846 -17.02 23.30 -16.32
CA MET A 846 -18.39 22.85 -16.61
C MET A 846 -18.40 21.70 -17.62
N PHE A 847 -17.29 21.49 -18.34
CA PHE A 847 -17.13 20.43 -19.31
C PHE A 847 -15.82 19.69 -19.06
N PHE A 848 -15.90 18.38 -18.79
CA PHE A 848 -14.75 17.53 -18.49
C PHE A 848 -14.59 16.45 -19.55
N VAL A 849 -13.35 16.15 -19.91
CA VAL A 849 -12.99 15.05 -20.81
C VAL A 849 -12.03 14.11 -20.10
N GLU A 850 -12.16 12.81 -20.36
CA GLU A 850 -11.28 11.80 -19.80
C GLU A 850 -10.25 11.35 -20.84
N TYR A 851 -9.05 11.06 -20.38
CA TYR A 851 -7.95 10.55 -21.20
C TYR A 851 -7.48 9.22 -20.63
N VAL A 852 -7.48 8.18 -21.48
CA VAL A 852 -6.88 6.88 -21.15
C VAL A 852 -5.77 6.57 -22.14
N MET A 853 -4.54 6.54 -21.67
CA MET A 853 -3.39 6.09 -22.45
C MET A 853 -3.17 4.61 -22.23
N ILE A 854 -2.98 3.84 -23.30
CA ILE A 854 -2.49 2.46 -23.23
C ILE A 854 -1.17 2.33 -23.97
N THR A 855 -0.27 1.52 -23.44
CA THR A 855 0.97 1.14 -24.10
C THR A 855 1.49 -0.18 -23.54
N ASN A 856 2.40 -0.83 -24.27
CA ASN A 856 2.97 -2.13 -23.90
C ASN A 856 1.91 -3.21 -23.58
N LEU A 857 0.72 -3.11 -24.18
CA LEU A 857 -0.37 -4.04 -23.94
C LEU A 857 -0.16 -5.31 -24.76
N THR A 858 0.11 -6.43 -24.12
CA THR A 858 0.44 -7.70 -24.82
C THR A 858 -0.78 -8.45 -25.37
N GLN A 859 -1.99 -8.12 -24.90
CA GLN A 859 -3.25 -8.69 -25.37
C GLN A 859 -4.34 -7.63 -25.37
N SER A 860 -5.28 -7.69 -26.32
CA SER A 860 -6.41 -6.77 -26.33
C SER A 860 -7.20 -6.82 -25.03
N TYR A 861 -7.75 -5.69 -24.62
CA TYR A 861 -8.45 -5.55 -23.35
C TYR A 861 -9.84 -4.95 -23.57
N ALA A 862 -10.83 -5.48 -22.85
CA ALA A 862 -12.22 -5.03 -22.93
C ALA A 862 -12.48 -3.99 -21.85
N PHE A 863 -12.39 -2.71 -22.23
CA PHE A 863 -12.59 -1.57 -21.34
C PHE A 863 -14.07 -1.28 -21.11
N THR A 864 -14.48 -1.05 -19.87
CA THR A 864 -15.87 -0.72 -19.51
C THR A 864 -16.00 0.64 -18.83
N TRP A 865 -17.23 1.14 -18.73
CA TRP A 865 -17.52 2.40 -18.03
C TRP A 865 -17.18 2.37 -16.54
N ASP A 866 -17.37 1.23 -15.87
CA ASP A 866 -17.06 1.06 -14.45
C ASP A 866 -15.58 1.34 -14.13
N GLU A 867 -14.68 1.13 -15.09
CA GLU A 867 -13.25 1.42 -14.93
C GLU A 867 -12.96 2.92 -14.82
N LEU A 868 -13.80 3.79 -15.40
CA LEU A 868 -13.68 5.25 -15.24
C LEU A 868 -14.23 5.73 -13.90
N VAL A 869 -15.35 5.17 -13.43
CA VAL A 869 -15.97 5.58 -12.15
C VAL A 869 -15.06 5.28 -10.96
N ASN A 870 -14.32 4.17 -11.00
CA ASN A 870 -13.39 3.81 -9.94
C ASN A 870 -12.19 4.79 -9.81
N THR A 871 -12.05 5.74 -10.75
CA THR A 871 -11.07 6.85 -10.69
C THR A 871 -11.63 8.14 -10.11
N GLU A 872 -12.87 8.17 -9.62
CA GLU A 872 -13.49 9.39 -9.06
C GLU A 872 -12.79 9.88 -7.78
N GLU A 873 -12.01 10.94 -7.96
CA GLU A 873 -11.46 11.82 -6.93
C GLU A 873 -12.33 13.08 -6.80
N ASN A 874 -13.60 12.95 -6.42
CA ASN A 874 -14.57 14.07 -6.40
C ASN A 874 -14.21 15.21 -5.42
N GLU A 875 -13.17 15.05 -4.59
CA GLU A 875 -12.84 16.05 -3.56
C GLU A 875 -12.04 17.25 -4.09
N TYR A 876 -11.19 17.08 -5.12
CA TYR A 876 -10.45 18.21 -5.70
C TYR A 876 -11.23 18.93 -6.80
N GLU A 877 -12.16 18.23 -7.46
CA GLU A 877 -13.01 18.77 -8.52
C GLU A 877 -14.47 18.35 -8.30
N PRO A 878 -15.20 18.97 -7.35
CA PRO A 878 -16.56 18.55 -6.99
C PRO A 878 -17.59 18.74 -8.12
N ASN A 879 -17.25 19.53 -9.15
CA ASN A 879 -18.09 19.75 -10.32
C ASN A 879 -17.85 18.71 -11.43
N ARG A 880 -16.82 17.86 -11.32
CA ARG A 880 -16.58 16.79 -12.29
C ARG A 880 -17.59 15.67 -12.06
N ILE A 881 -18.48 15.47 -13.01
CA ILE A 881 -19.47 14.40 -13.02
C ILE A 881 -19.13 13.44 -14.15
N ILE A 882 -18.97 12.15 -13.84
CA ILE A 882 -18.80 11.12 -14.86
C ILE A 882 -20.11 10.96 -15.64
N SER A 883 -20.04 11.10 -16.95
CA SER A 883 -21.22 11.00 -17.83
C SER A 883 -21.67 9.55 -17.98
N ASP A 884 -22.99 9.34 -18.07
CA ASP A 884 -23.58 8.04 -18.42
C ASP A 884 -23.26 7.62 -19.87
N ILE A 885 -22.92 8.57 -20.73
CA ILE A 885 -22.65 8.35 -22.16
C ILE A 885 -21.40 9.13 -22.56
N TYR A 886 -20.47 8.43 -23.21
CA TYR A 886 -19.27 8.99 -23.81
C TYR A 886 -19.18 8.63 -25.29
N VAL A 887 -18.71 9.60 -26.08
CA VAL A 887 -18.09 9.35 -27.38
C VAL A 887 -16.61 9.16 -27.15
N VAL A 888 -16.07 8.04 -27.61
CA VAL A 888 -14.69 7.64 -27.36
C VAL A 888 -13.96 7.45 -28.67
N PHE A 889 -12.79 8.06 -28.83
CA PHE A 889 -11.95 7.88 -30.02
C PHE A 889 -10.48 7.78 -29.64
N ASP A 890 -9.70 7.04 -30.44
CA ASP A 890 -8.25 7.04 -30.35
C ASP A 890 -7.70 8.24 -31.13
N LEU A 891 -6.80 9.02 -30.52
CA LEU A 891 -6.18 10.17 -31.17
C LEU A 891 -5.37 9.79 -32.42
N ASN A 892 -4.90 8.55 -32.53
CA ASN A 892 -4.25 8.06 -33.75
C ASN A 892 -5.23 7.86 -34.92
N SER A 893 -6.52 7.66 -34.63
CA SER A 893 -7.59 7.40 -35.60
C SER A 893 -8.89 8.10 -35.21
N PRO A 894 -8.94 9.45 -35.15
CA PRO A 894 -10.05 10.18 -34.53
C PRO A 894 -11.38 10.09 -35.29
N ASN A 895 -11.36 9.62 -36.55
CA ASN A 895 -12.57 9.35 -37.34
C ASN A 895 -13.21 7.99 -36.99
N GLU A 896 -12.51 7.14 -36.23
CA GLU A 896 -13.00 5.88 -35.70
C GLU A 896 -13.38 6.07 -34.24
N TYR A 897 -14.68 6.17 -33.98
CA TYR A 897 -15.23 6.42 -32.64
C TYR A 897 -16.19 5.32 -32.19
N TYR A 898 -16.36 5.24 -30.88
CA TYR A 898 -17.21 4.29 -30.19
C TYR A 898 -18.13 5.02 -29.22
N TRP A 899 -19.30 4.45 -28.98
CA TRP A 899 -20.17 4.87 -27.91
C TRP A 899 -19.93 3.98 -26.69
N LEU A 900 -19.57 4.59 -25.57
CA LEU A 900 -19.50 3.92 -24.27
C LEU A 900 -20.65 4.41 -23.39
N THR A 901 -21.33 3.50 -22.71
CA THR A 901 -22.45 3.83 -21.83
C THR A 901 -22.28 3.17 -20.47
N SER A 902 -22.97 3.68 -19.44
CA SER A 902 -23.02 3.06 -18.11
C SER A 902 -23.72 1.69 -18.07
N SER A 903 -24.15 1.16 -19.22
CA SER A 903 -24.64 -0.21 -19.34
C SER A 903 -23.50 -1.21 -19.17
N ASN A 904 -23.71 -2.22 -18.32
CA ASN A 904 -22.76 -3.30 -18.04
C ASN A 904 -22.39 -4.13 -19.29
N THR A 905 -23.13 -4.00 -20.39
CA THR A 905 -22.85 -4.67 -21.68
C THR A 905 -22.00 -3.82 -22.63
N SER A 906 -21.87 -2.53 -22.37
CA SER A 906 -21.12 -1.59 -23.19
C SER A 906 -19.62 -1.71 -22.90
N LYS A 907 -18.83 -1.88 -23.95
CA LYS A 907 -17.38 -2.05 -23.84
C LYS A 907 -16.65 -1.61 -25.11
N ILE A 908 -15.42 -1.15 -24.93
CA ILE A 908 -14.50 -0.82 -26.01
C ILE A 908 -13.37 -1.85 -26.02
N ILE A 909 -13.04 -2.39 -27.19
CA ILE A 909 -11.91 -3.29 -27.33
C ILE A 909 -10.66 -2.47 -27.63
N MET A 910 -9.84 -2.29 -26.60
CA MET A 910 -8.53 -1.67 -26.72
C MET A 910 -7.54 -2.69 -27.31
N PRO A 911 -6.83 -2.37 -28.40
CA PRO A 911 -5.98 -3.33 -29.10
C PRO A 911 -4.68 -3.60 -28.35
N ALA A 912 -4.11 -4.79 -28.58
CA ALA A 912 -2.73 -5.07 -28.18
C ALA A 912 -1.76 -4.12 -28.89
N CYS A 913 -0.79 -3.60 -28.14
CA CYS A 913 0.28 -2.69 -28.57
C CYS A 913 1.57 -3.04 -27.81
N ALA A 914 2.05 -4.27 -27.98
CA ALA A 914 3.25 -4.75 -27.30
C ALA A 914 4.51 -3.97 -27.71
N GLN A 915 5.43 -3.79 -26.77
CA GLN A 915 6.75 -3.23 -27.04
C GLN A 915 7.53 -4.13 -27.98
N ASP A 916 8.26 -3.53 -28.92
CA ASP A 916 9.32 -4.22 -29.64
C ASP A 916 10.54 -4.39 -28.73
N LEU A 917 10.88 -5.64 -28.38
CA LEU A 917 11.98 -5.94 -27.46
C LEU A 917 13.39 -5.73 -28.06
N VAL A 918 13.49 -5.49 -29.37
CA VAL A 918 14.77 -5.21 -30.05
C VAL A 918 15.00 -3.72 -30.18
N THR A 919 13.99 -2.98 -30.61
CA THR A 919 14.09 -1.52 -30.81
C THR A 919 13.68 -0.72 -29.58
N PHE A 920 13.05 -1.37 -28.59
CA PHE A 920 12.41 -0.77 -27.42
C PHE A 920 11.32 0.25 -27.75
N TYR A 921 10.82 0.23 -29.00
CA TYR A 921 9.70 1.04 -29.41
C TYR A 921 8.41 0.56 -28.73
N SER A 922 7.77 1.47 -28.02
CA SER A 922 6.54 1.30 -27.26
C SER A 922 5.41 2.01 -28.00
N PRO A 923 4.66 1.33 -28.89
CA PRO A 923 3.46 1.91 -29.48
C PRO A 923 2.45 2.26 -28.38
N PHE A 924 1.71 3.34 -28.57
CA PHE A 924 0.69 3.78 -27.63
C PHE A 924 -0.57 4.22 -28.35
N HIS A 925 -1.70 4.13 -27.65
CA HIS A 925 -2.97 4.71 -28.05
C HIS A 925 -3.44 5.67 -26.95
N LEU A 926 -4.03 6.79 -27.35
CA LEU A 926 -4.59 7.77 -26.41
C LEU A 926 -6.07 7.91 -26.71
N TYR A 927 -6.89 7.27 -25.88
CA TYR A 927 -8.33 7.34 -25.97
C TYR A 927 -8.85 8.60 -25.27
N VAL A 928 -9.67 9.36 -25.98
CA VAL A 928 -10.33 10.56 -25.49
C VAL A 928 -11.81 10.24 -25.30
N PHE A 929 -12.33 10.46 -24.10
CA PHE A 929 -13.72 10.22 -23.75
C PHE A 929 -14.40 11.57 -23.57
N VAL A 930 -15.25 11.92 -24.53
CA VAL A 930 -16.00 13.17 -24.57
C VAL A 930 -17.42 12.92 -24.07
N PRO A 931 -17.87 13.61 -23.01
CA PRO A 931 -19.20 13.38 -22.46
C PRO A 931 -20.27 13.79 -23.46
N PHE A 932 -21.33 13.00 -23.55
CA PHE A 932 -22.51 13.27 -24.36
C PHE A 932 -23.75 13.33 -23.48
N SER A 933 -24.65 14.28 -23.74
CA SER A 933 -25.97 14.31 -23.10
C SER A 933 -27.05 14.50 -24.15
N ASN A 934 -28.24 13.93 -23.94
CA ASN A 934 -29.39 14.10 -24.85
C ASN A 934 -29.93 15.55 -24.91
N GLN A 935 -29.39 16.47 -24.11
CA GLN A 935 -29.71 17.89 -24.17
C GLN A 935 -28.86 18.63 -25.22
N SER A 936 -27.82 17.97 -25.76
CA SER A 936 -27.02 18.50 -26.85
C SER A 936 -26.71 17.44 -27.90
N ASN A 937 -26.90 17.83 -29.17
CA ASN A 937 -26.57 17.00 -30.32
C ASN A 937 -25.14 17.21 -30.83
N TRP A 938 -24.34 18.03 -30.14
CA TRP A 938 -23.02 18.45 -30.56
C TRP A 938 -21.93 17.93 -29.62
N ILE A 939 -20.80 17.52 -30.21
CA ILE A 939 -19.68 16.86 -29.53
C ILE A 939 -18.40 17.63 -29.87
N LEU A 940 -17.62 18.03 -28.87
CA LEU A 940 -16.31 18.64 -29.12
C LEU A 940 -15.24 17.55 -29.26
N PHE A 941 -14.57 17.46 -30.41
CA PHE A 941 -13.38 16.62 -30.59
C PHE A 941 -12.08 17.39 -30.30
N GLY A 942 -12.12 18.72 -30.38
CA GLY A 942 -11.01 19.61 -30.03
C GLY A 942 -9.98 19.78 -31.16
N GLU A 943 -8.75 20.13 -30.80
CA GLU A 943 -7.64 20.24 -31.75
C GLU A 943 -6.95 18.88 -31.95
N LEU A 944 -7.41 18.09 -32.93
CA LEU A 944 -6.92 16.73 -33.16
C LEU A 944 -5.42 16.63 -33.55
N ASN A 945 -4.76 17.75 -33.83
CA ASN A 945 -3.32 17.82 -34.07
C ASN A 945 -2.50 18.07 -32.79
N LYS A 946 -3.14 18.18 -31.61
CA LYS A 946 -2.47 18.31 -30.31
C LYS A 946 -2.51 16.98 -29.55
N GLN A 947 -1.55 16.77 -28.66
CA GLN A 947 -1.51 15.54 -27.85
C GLN A 947 -2.65 15.47 -26.83
N LEU A 948 -3.05 16.61 -26.26
CA LEU A 948 -4.27 16.73 -25.47
C LEU A 948 -5.22 17.71 -26.19
N PRO A 949 -6.17 17.19 -27.00
CA PRO A 949 -6.96 18.02 -27.92
C PRO A 949 -7.96 18.94 -27.25
N ILE A 950 -8.32 18.71 -25.98
CA ILE A 950 -9.34 19.46 -25.24
C ILE A 950 -8.79 19.76 -23.84
N THR A 951 -8.37 21.01 -23.61
CA THR A 951 -7.85 21.47 -22.31
C THR A 951 -8.24 22.93 -22.06
N GLN A 952 -8.18 23.36 -20.80
CA GLN A 952 -8.53 24.71 -20.39
C GLN A 952 -7.60 25.77 -20.98
N GLN A 953 -6.40 25.38 -21.44
CA GLN A 953 -5.49 26.33 -22.11
C GLN A 953 -5.97 26.72 -23.51
N ARG A 954 -6.91 25.95 -24.09
CA ARG A 954 -7.53 26.24 -25.39
C ARG A 954 -9.01 26.60 -25.28
N PHE A 955 -9.77 25.97 -24.39
CA PHE A 955 -11.23 26.13 -24.34
C PHE A 955 -11.64 26.85 -23.06
N ALA A 956 -12.17 28.07 -23.21
CA ALA A 956 -12.63 28.88 -22.09
C ALA A 956 -13.99 28.40 -21.56
N TRP A 957 -14.93 28.17 -22.46
CA TRP A 957 -16.25 27.62 -22.16
C TRP A 957 -16.88 27.00 -23.40
N ILE A 958 -17.80 26.07 -23.15
CA ILE A 958 -18.55 25.37 -24.19
C ILE A 958 -20.03 25.43 -23.81
N GLN A 959 -20.87 25.90 -24.74
CA GLN A 959 -22.31 25.92 -24.58
C GLN A 959 -22.94 25.22 -25.77
N SER A 960 -23.70 24.16 -25.50
CA SER A 960 -24.31 23.37 -26.55
C SER A 960 -25.82 23.26 -26.34
N THR A 961 -26.57 23.32 -27.44
CA THR A 961 -28.01 23.04 -27.52
C THR A 961 -28.24 21.85 -28.47
N THR A 962 -29.50 21.54 -28.78
CA THR A 962 -29.83 20.53 -29.80
C THR A 962 -29.52 21.02 -31.22
N ASN A 963 -29.50 22.32 -31.46
CA ASN A 963 -29.41 22.89 -32.83
C ASN A 963 -28.12 23.65 -33.08
N SER A 964 -27.43 24.06 -32.02
CA SER A 964 -26.21 24.85 -32.13
C SER A 964 -25.21 24.52 -31.03
N GLN A 965 -23.94 24.80 -31.31
CA GLN A 965 -22.85 24.76 -30.34
C GLN A 965 -22.02 26.05 -30.45
N GLN A 966 -21.73 26.65 -29.31
CA GLN A 966 -20.86 27.81 -29.16
C GLN A 966 -19.65 27.42 -28.32
N ILE A 967 -18.46 27.72 -28.82
CA ILE A 967 -17.20 27.35 -28.18
C ILE A 967 -16.32 28.60 -28.13
N SER A 968 -15.90 28.99 -26.93
CA SER A 968 -14.91 30.05 -26.76
C SER A 968 -13.50 29.45 -26.75
N VAL A 969 -12.70 29.85 -27.73
CA VAL A 969 -11.36 29.35 -28.00
C VAL A 969 -10.34 30.43 -27.67
N ILE A 970 -9.37 30.12 -26.84
CA ILE A 970 -8.27 31.00 -26.43
C ILE A 970 -7.12 30.81 -27.42
N GLY A 971 -6.48 31.87 -27.89
CA GLY A 971 -5.27 31.80 -28.71
C GLY A 971 -4.43 33.06 -28.62
N VAL A 972 -3.35 33.11 -29.40
CA VAL A 972 -2.52 34.32 -29.57
C VAL A 972 -2.52 34.83 -31.00
N TYR A 973 -2.21 36.11 -31.16
CA TYR A 973 -2.05 36.75 -32.46
C TYR A 973 -1.17 35.92 -33.41
N GLY A 974 -1.66 35.69 -34.63
CA GLY A 974 -1.02 34.91 -35.68
C GLY A 974 -1.17 33.39 -35.55
N GLU A 975 -1.75 32.88 -34.46
CA GLU A 975 -1.99 31.45 -34.28
C GLU A 975 -3.16 30.97 -35.17
N GLU A 976 -2.92 29.91 -35.97
CA GLU A 976 -3.98 29.14 -36.62
C GLU A 976 -4.38 27.98 -35.71
N VAL A 977 -5.67 27.91 -35.37
CA VAL A 977 -6.27 26.87 -34.54
C VAL A 977 -7.24 26.07 -35.39
N SER A 978 -7.18 24.74 -35.31
CA SER A 978 -8.04 23.83 -36.08
C SER A 978 -8.90 23.00 -35.13
N VAL A 979 -10.16 23.40 -34.93
CA VAL A 979 -11.08 22.73 -34.01
C VAL A 979 -12.02 21.81 -34.78
N THR A 980 -12.14 20.57 -34.31
CA THR A 980 -13.11 19.60 -34.82
C THR A 980 -14.29 19.48 -33.86
N VAL A 981 -15.50 19.50 -34.42
CA VAL A 981 -16.75 19.22 -33.72
C VAL A 981 -17.52 18.12 -34.45
N GLY A 982 -18.35 17.39 -33.73
CA GLY A 982 -19.26 16.38 -34.26
C GLY A 982 -20.71 16.76 -34.02
N TYR A 983 -21.60 16.32 -34.90
CA TYR A 983 -23.05 16.44 -34.76
C TYR A 983 -23.70 15.06 -34.91
N THR A 984 -24.69 14.76 -34.07
CA THR A 984 -25.54 13.57 -34.19
C THR A 984 -26.95 13.89 -33.71
N LYS A 985 -27.99 13.36 -34.38
CA LYS A 985 -29.38 13.66 -33.99
C LYS A 985 -29.77 13.00 -32.66
N HIS A 986 -29.24 11.81 -32.41
CA HIS A 986 -29.49 11.04 -31.19
C HIS A 986 -28.20 10.38 -30.69
N ALA A 987 -28.18 10.03 -29.39
CA ALA A 987 -27.13 9.17 -28.84
C ALA A 987 -27.06 7.86 -29.62
N LEU A 988 -25.85 7.28 -29.73
CA LEU A 988 -25.58 6.00 -30.39
C LEU A 988 -25.72 5.99 -31.93
N GLU A 989 -26.01 7.12 -32.56
CA GLU A 989 -26.02 7.26 -34.01
C GLU A 989 -24.63 7.62 -34.58
N LYS A 990 -24.56 7.71 -35.91
CA LYS A 990 -23.36 8.18 -36.61
C LYS A 990 -23.19 9.68 -36.36
N ILE A 991 -21.96 10.07 -36.04
CA ILE A 991 -21.52 11.44 -35.87
C ILE A 991 -20.97 11.97 -37.19
N ASP A 992 -21.50 13.11 -37.64
CA ASP A 992 -20.98 13.90 -38.74
C ASP A 992 -19.96 14.91 -38.19
N MET A 993 -18.71 14.85 -38.66
CA MET A 993 -17.61 15.68 -38.16
C MET A 993 -17.35 16.89 -39.06
N TYR A 994 -17.12 18.05 -38.44
CA TYR A 994 -16.79 19.31 -39.07
C TYR A 994 -15.50 19.86 -38.46
N THR A 995 -14.54 20.24 -39.31
CA THR A 995 -13.31 20.91 -38.87
C THR A 995 -13.35 22.36 -39.33
N VAL A 996 -13.17 23.27 -38.39
CA VAL A 996 -13.09 24.70 -38.64
C VAL A 996 -11.68 25.21 -38.32
N LYS A 997 -11.15 26.05 -39.20
CA LYS A 997 -9.85 26.69 -39.03
C LYS A 997 -10.05 28.16 -38.71
N CYS A 998 -9.48 28.59 -37.61
CA CYS A 998 -9.59 29.93 -37.07
C CYS A 998 -8.20 30.56 -36.99
N LEU A 999 -8.02 31.76 -37.55
CA LEU A 999 -6.77 32.51 -37.48
C LEU A 999 -6.96 33.73 -36.57
N PHE A 1000 -6.19 33.80 -35.49
CA PHE A 1000 -6.26 34.92 -34.54
C PHE A 1000 -5.58 36.16 -35.12
N GLN A 1001 -6.38 37.09 -35.67
CA GLN A 1001 -5.90 38.31 -36.35
C GLN A 1001 -6.12 39.61 -35.55
N SER A 1002 -6.88 39.58 -34.45
CA SER A 1002 -7.25 40.77 -33.67
C SER A 1002 -6.36 40.96 -32.44
N VAL A 1003 -5.68 42.13 -32.39
CA VAL A 1003 -4.89 42.67 -31.27
C VAL A 1003 -3.66 41.83 -30.84
N GLU A 1004 -2.51 42.48 -30.60
CA GLU A 1004 -1.35 41.79 -30.00
C GLU A 1004 -1.69 41.33 -28.57
N GLY A 1005 -1.57 40.02 -28.33
CA GLY A 1005 -1.79 39.42 -27.00
C GLY A 1005 -2.68 38.18 -27.01
N ILE A 1006 -3.12 37.77 -25.82
CA ILE A 1006 -4.10 36.69 -25.63
C ILE A 1006 -5.47 37.21 -26.03
N SER A 1007 -6.15 36.46 -26.89
CA SER A 1007 -7.52 36.77 -27.32
C SER A 1007 -8.39 35.51 -27.28
N THR A 1008 -9.69 35.74 -27.20
CA THR A 1008 -10.71 34.68 -27.30
C THR A 1008 -11.46 34.85 -28.60
N MET A 1009 -11.69 33.75 -29.31
CA MET A 1009 -12.52 33.70 -30.51
C MET A 1009 -13.74 32.81 -30.25
N LEU A 1010 -14.87 33.15 -30.85
CA LEU A 1010 -16.10 32.37 -30.72
C LEU A 1010 -16.30 31.51 -31.97
N ILE A 1011 -16.30 30.19 -31.81
CA ILE A 1011 -16.76 29.27 -32.85
C ILE A 1011 -18.26 29.06 -32.64
N THR A 1012 -19.05 29.28 -33.70
CA THR A 1012 -20.48 28.97 -33.71
C THR A 1012 -20.75 27.91 -34.76
N CYS A 1013 -21.39 26.82 -34.34
CA CYS A 1013 -21.80 25.71 -35.19
C CYS A 1013 -23.32 25.60 -35.17
N GLU A 1014 -23.93 25.52 -36.35
CA GLU A 1014 -25.37 25.33 -36.53
C GLU A 1014 -25.62 24.26 -37.59
N ILE A 1015 -26.72 23.50 -37.44
CA ILE A 1015 -27.04 22.36 -38.32
C ILE A 1015 -27.04 22.79 -39.80
N ASP A 1016 -27.68 23.93 -40.10
CA ASP A 1016 -27.89 24.38 -41.48
C ASP A 1016 -26.75 25.27 -42.02
N ASN A 1017 -25.94 25.87 -41.14
CA ASN A 1017 -24.92 26.87 -41.50
C ASN A 1017 -23.47 26.40 -41.30
N GLY A 1018 -23.27 25.16 -40.82
CA GLY A 1018 -21.96 24.62 -40.50
C GLY A 1018 -21.30 25.35 -39.32
N CYS A 1019 -19.97 25.27 -39.24
CA CYS A 1019 -19.16 25.93 -38.20
C CYS A 1019 -18.40 27.13 -38.76
N GLN A 1020 -18.44 28.25 -38.05
CA GLN A 1020 -17.78 29.50 -38.44
C GLN A 1020 -17.05 30.12 -37.25
N CYS A 1021 -15.93 30.78 -37.54
CA CYS A 1021 -15.15 31.55 -36.57
C CYS A 1021 -15.66 32.99 -36.55
N ASN A 1022 -16.09 33.46 -35.38
CA ASN A 1022 -16.49 34.83 -35.13
C ASN A 1022 -15.44 35.46 -34.20
N THR A 1023 -14.86 36.59 -34.65
CA THR A 1023 -13.83 37.33 -33.89
C THR A 1023 -14.44 38.28 -32.87
#